data_AF-A0A221NVN0-F1
#
_entry.id   AF-A0A221NVN0-F1
#
_cell.length_a   1.000
_cell.length_b   1.000
_cell.length_c   1.000
_cell.angle_alpha   90.00
_cell.angle_beta   90.00
_cell.angle_gamma   90.00
#
_symmetry.space_group_name_H-M   'P 1'
#
loop_
_entity.id
_entity.type
_entity.pdbx_description
1 polymer ?
#
loop_
_entity_poly.entity_id
_entity_poly.type
_entity_poly.pdbx_seq_one_letter_code
_entity_poly.pdbx_strand_id
1 'polypeptide(L)'
;MAAHFGRRLRKGAATTAVAAAAVAALSASQAPGATGEGHGRQTAAGASTPIPDAVPDGDATGSSPYYTDLPPLHSPDPRPSSTAGTPVSRGEAEAGIPATVLDAYKKAEAELRATKPGCNLPWQLLAAIGKVESGQARGGRVDAAGTTLSPILGPQLDGNGFALIPDTDHGAYDGNSRYDQAVGPMQFIPSTWAWAGRDGNGDGRKDPNNVYDAALAAGHYLCRNSLDLSHEADLHRAILSYNHSQEYLNLVLNWLEYYRKGSHAVPDGTGSVPSHRSDSGIPHSRSPQPSDPPKTQPSHPSKAPSENPPAKKPAPKPDKPSGGKESPDPKPSKPSVPPTPPQTPTDTVDQLQDADTAKLTAMAGDTFTARIGTRAETKAGKPVGKVRIRFTITGDTNATFTGGETVATVVTDAQGTALAPALQAGEKTGDFEVTATVVGRSVKSVDYTATVTARAADTLVRTGDTPLVCTPGGEFAEQIQVKATYKGAVADKTEVTVTLIKSAGDDTPGADGSSQPTGDDTPGGAGPSQSTGDDAQPADGATSSAGGAAQAPGDTAPSGDDATENDKGPYFKDVDGKAVRTVTGLWTDDQGLLTLPKLYADDTTGTFLLRITTPGGGTLVVKLEVAAGDSAPSPSPSPSASS
;
A
#
# COMPACT_ATOMS: atom_id res chain seq x y z
N MET A 1 4.29 -41.11 55.05
CA MET A 1 3.28 -41.16 56.14
C MET A 1 2.46 -39.87 56.08
N ALA A 2 1.19 -39.91 56.49
CA ALA A 2 0.32 -38.74 56.54
C ALA A 2 -0.25 -38.54 57.94
N ALA A 3 -0.34 -37.29 58.38
CA ALA A 3 -1.14 -36.83 59.51
C ALA A 3 -1.71 -35.45 59.15
N HIS A 4 -2.99 -35.22 59.41
CA HIS A 4 -3.77 -34.08 58.89
C HIS A 4 -4.49 -33.32 60.01
N PHE A 5 -5.18 -32.23 59.61
CA PHE A 5 -6.07 -31.36 60.39
C PHE A 5 -5.33 -30.36 61.30
N GLY A 6 -5.69 -29.07 61.33
CA GLY A 6 -6.71 -28.30 60.60
C GLY A 6 -6.83 -26.88 61.18
N ARG A 7 -7.74 -25.96 60.80
CA ARG A 7 -8.78 -25.84 59.74
C ARG A 7 -9.33 -24.39 59.80
N ARG A 8 -10.01 -23.88 58.75
CA ARG A 8 -10.88 -22.65 58.68
C ARG A 8 -10.13 -21.33 58.38
N LEU A 9 -10.37 -20.66 57.23
CA LEU A 9 -11.41 -19.64 56.87
C LEU A 9 -11.16 -18.24 57.51
N ARG A 10 -11.49 -17.05 56.94
CA ARG A 10 -11.82 -16.48 55.60
C ARG A 10 -12.68 -15.20 55.86
N LYS A 11 -12.51 -14.13 55.03
CA LYS A 11 -13.41 -12.96 54.78
C LYS A 11 -13.43 -11.74 55.74
N GLY A 12 -13.74 -10.56 55.16
CA GLY A 12 -13.98 -9.24 55.78
C GLY A 12 -12.83 -8.25 55.48
N ALA A 13 -12.87 -7.31 54.52
CA ALA A 13 -13.83 -6.25 54.20
C ALA A 13 -14.00 -5.19 55.32
N ALA A 14 -13.99 -3.86 55.13
CA ALA A 14 -13.50 -2.90 54.11
C ALA A 14 -14.26 -1.58 54.37
N THR A 15 -13.58 -0.43 54.44
CA THR A 15 -14.23 0.90 54.37
C THR A 15 -13.22 2.01 54.03
N THR A 16 -13.72 3.10 53.43
CA THR A 16 -12.97 4.30 53.02
C THR A 16 -13.24 5.49 53.94
N ALA A 17 -12.37 6.50 53.89
CA ALA A 17 -12.63 7.85 54.39
C ALA A 17 -11.99 8.87 53.45
N VAL A 18 -12.65 10.03 53.25
CA VAL A 18 -12.23 11.10 52.32
C VAL A 18 -12.19 12.43 53.08
N ALA A 19 -11.16 13.24 52.82
CA ALA A 19 -11.11 14.66 53.17
C ALA A 19 -10.24 15.41 52.14
N ALA A 20 -10.52 16.70 51.93
CA ALA A 20 -9.90 17.53 50.89
C ALA A 20 -9.71 18.99 51.38
N ALA A 21 -9.41 19.89 50.45
CA ALA A 21 -9.10 21.34 50.58
C ALA A 21 -7.60 21.68 50.72
N ALA A 22 -7.12 22.86 50.30
CA ALA A 22 -7.85 24.03 49.78
C ALA A 22 -7.15 24.70 48.57
N VAL A 23 -7.91 25.44 47.77
CA VAL A 23 -7.41 26.41 46.79
C VAL A 23 -7.47 27.81 47.42
N ALA A 24 -6.48 28.66 47.15
CA ALA A 24 -6.52 30.08 47.46
C ALA A 24 -6.45 30.90 46.16
N ALA A 25 -7.31 31.92 46.05
CA ALA A 25 -7.42 32.78 44.87
C ALA A 25 -6.75 34.15 45.09
N LEU A 26 -6.48 34.87 44.01
CA LEU A 26 -6.26 36.32 44.03
C LEU A 26 -7.21 36.99 43.04
N SER A 27 -7.72 38.17 43.40
CA SER A 27 -8.97 38.71 42.88
C SER A 27 -8.84 39.56 41.61
N ALA A 28 -9.96 39.71 40.90
CA ALA A 28 -10.08 40.52 39.69
C ALA A 28 -9.99 42.03 39.96
N SER A 29 -9.64 42.78 38.90
CA SER A 29 -9.91 44.21 38.79
C SER A 29 -11.08 44.43 37.83
N GLN A 30 -12.13 45.10 38.29
CA GLN A 30 -13.28 45.54 37.49
C GLN A 30 -13.67 46.95 37.94
N ALA A 31 -14.00 47.83 36.99
CA ALA A 31 -14.50 49.18 37.25
C ALA A 31 -15.75 49.43 36.39
N PRO A 32 -16.91 49.81 36.97
CA PRO A 32 -18.17 49.95 36.23
C PRO A 32 -18.53 51.39 35.86
N GLY A 33 -19.36 51.54 34.81
CA GLY A 33 -19.97 52.81 34.38
C GLY A 33 -19.82 53.05 32.87
N ALA A 34 -20.82 53.51 32.12
CA ALA A 34 -22.17 53.95 32.49
C ALA A 34 -23.23 53.52 31.46
N THR A 35 -24.50 53.69 31.81
CA THR A 35 -25.69 53.31 31.02
C THR A 35 -25.99 54.27 29.86
N GLY A 36 -26.50 53.73 28.75
CA GLY A 36 -27.12 54.51 27.68
C GLY A 36 -28.05 53.63 26.83
N GLU A 37 -29.36 53.78 26.97
CA GLU A 37 -30.36 53.03 26.20
C GLU A 37 -30.60 53.63 24.81
N GLY A 38 -31.00 52.77 23.87
CA GLY A 38 -31.94 53.11 22.80
C GLY A 38 -31.50 54.13 21.75
N HIS A 39 -31.07 53.65 20.57
CA HIS A 39 -31.93 53.57 19.39
C HIS A 39 -31.20 52.83 18.25
N GLY A 40 -31.88 51.87 17.60
CA GLY A 40 -31.25 50.99 16.62
C GLY A 40 -31.28 51.50 15.18
N ARG A 41 -30.19 51.30 14.44
CA ARG A 41 -30.18 51.28 12.97
C ARG A 41 -28.93 50.57 12.42
N GLN A 42 -29.16 49.68 11.46
CA GLN A 42 -28.24 49.13 10.45
C GLN A 42 -27.05 48.25 10.90
N THR A 43 -27.02 47.10 10.22
CA THR A 43 -25.99 46.07 10.13
C THR A 43 -24.62 46.57 9.64
N ALA A 44 -23.57 46.13 10.33
CA ALA A 44 -22.30 45.72 9.73
C ALA A 44 -21.95 44.35 10.39
N ALA A 45 -21.65 43.25 9.70
CA ALA A 45 -21.09 43.07 8.36
C ALA A 45 -19.72 43.75 8.21
N GLY A 46 -18.75 43.29 9.00
CA GLY A 46 -17.40 43.86 9.06
C GLY A 46 -16.44 43.24 10.07
N ALA A 47 -16.68 42.00 10.51
CA ALA A 47 -15.77 41.23 11.37
C ALA A 47 -15.14 40.11 10.54
N SER A 48 -14.18 40.47 9.67
CA SER A 48 -13.42 39.48 8.91
C SER A 48 -12.54 38.67 9.85
N THR A 49 -12.93 37.42 10.11
CA THR A 49 -12.05 36.44 10.77
C THR A 49 -10.72 36.39 10.03
N PRO A 50 -9.56 36.40 10.71
CA PRO A 50 -8.29 36.17 10.04
C PRO A 50 -8.33 34.83 9.31
N ILE A 51 -8.11 34.85 7.99
CA ILE A 51 -7.92 33.64 7.20
C ILE A 51 -6.66 32.97 7.74
N PRO A 52 -6.69 31.69 8.17
CA PRO A 52 -5.47 30.99 8.57
C PRO A 52 -4.53 30.88 7.36
N ASP A 53 -3.30 31.37 7.52
CA ASP A 53 -2.28 31.26 6.47
C ASP A 53 -1.98 29.78 6.16
N ALA A 54 -2.08 29.42 4.87
CA ALA A 54 -1.74 28.12 4.29
C ALA A 54 -2.41 26.88 4.92
N VAL A 55 -3.42 26.35 4.22
CA VAL A 55 -3.89 24.95 4.43
C VAL A 55 -2.69 24.00 4.30
N PRO A 56 -2.45 23.07 5.24
CA PRO A 56 -1.31 22.16 5.15
C PRO A 56 -1.51 21.16 4.00
N ASP A 57 -0.52 21.05 3.08
CA ASP A 57 -0.61 20.09 1.98
C ASP A 57 -0.84 18.66 2.52
N GLY A 58 -1.94 18.02 2.12
CA GLY A 58 -2.22 16.61 2.40
C GLY A 58 -3.41 16.30 3.30
N ASP A 59 -4.41 17.19 3.42
CA ASP A 59 -5.77 16.78 3.85
C ASP A 59 -6.46 15.92 2.76
N ALA A 60 -7.53 15.22 3.10
CA ALA A 60 -8.15 14.24 2.19
C ALA A 60 -9.07 14.90 1.17
N THR A 61 -9.76 15.97 1.59
CA THR A 61 -10.90 16.55 0.88
C THR A 61 -10.60 17.91 0.22
N GLY A 62 -9.36 18.41 0.29
CA GLY A 62 -9.02 19.77 -0.15
C GLY A 62 -9.74 20.84 0.67
N SER A 63 -10.05 20.55 1.94
CA SER A 63 -10.99 21.31 2.78
C SER A 63 -12.32 21.67 2.08
N SER A 64 -12.77 20.84 1.12
CA SER A 64 -14.02 21.06 0.38
C SER A 64 -15.28 20.96 1.25
N PRO A 65 -16.44 21.48 0.78
CA PRO A 65 -17.67 21.51 1.57
C PRO A 65 -18.29 20.13 1.79
N TYR A 66 -18.84 19.99 2.98
CA TYR A 66 -19.45 18.79 3.53
C TYR A 66 -20.88 19.09 3.98
N TYR A 67 -21.63 18.05 4.32
CA TYR A 67 -22.94 18.20 4.95
C TYR A 67 -22.81 18.57 6.43
N THR A 68 -23.62 19.50 6.91
CA THR A 68 -23.55 20.07 8.27
C THR A 68 -24.71 19.63 9.19
N ASP A 69 -25.64 18.81 8.70
CA ASP A 69 -26.74 18.27 9.51
C ASP A 69 -26.21 17.39 10.66
N LEU A 70 -26.47 17.82 11.90
CA LEU A 70 -26.18 17.04 13.11
C LEU A 70 -27.09 15.80 13.22
N PRO A 71 -26.64 14.72 13.86
CA PRO A 71 -27.49 13.58 14.16
C PRO A 71 -28.68 14.00 15.06
N PRO A 72 -29.85 13.38 14.90
CA PRO A 72 -31.06 13.79 15.60
C PRO A 72 -30.96 13.53 17.11
N LEU A 73 -31.24 14.56 17.90
CA LEU A 73 -31.27 14.47 19.36
C LEU A 73 -32.36 13.51 19.83
N HIS A 74 -32.00 12.58 20.71
CA HIS A 74 -32.95 11.73 21.45
C HIS A 74 -33.66 12.54 22.55
N SER A 75 -34.57 13.43 22.15
CA SER A 75 -35.53 14.06 23.06
C SER A 75 -36.54 13.02 23.55
N PRO A 76 -36.78 12.87 24.87
CA PRO A 76 -37.92 12.10 25.37
C PRO A 76 -39.24 12.73 24.91
N ASP A 77 -40.01 11.97 24.14
CA ASP A 77 -41.38 12.23 23.64
C ASP A 77 -41.69 13.61 23.01
N PRO A 78 -41.85 13.71 21.68
CA PRO A 78 -42.66 14.79 21.11
C PRO A 78 -44.12 14.59 21.48
N ARG A 79 -44.77 15.63 22.05
CA ARG A 79 -46.22 15.59 22.34
C ARG A 79 -47.01 15.32 21.04
N PRO A 80 -48.05 14.47 21.07
CA PRO A 80 -48.72 14.02 19.85
C PRO A 80 -49.50 15.16 19.17
N SER A 81 -48.98 15.62 18.03
CA SER A 81 -49.73 16.42 17.05
C SER A 81 -50.59 15.50 16.20
N SER A 82 -51.91 15.73 16.18
CA SER A 82 -52.87 14.86 15.51
C SER A 82 -52.86 15.05 13.98
N THR A 83 -51.99 14.34 13.26
CA THR A 83 -52.03 14.21 11.80
C THR A 83 -51.73 12.78 11.40
N ALA A 84 -52.63 12.15 10.64
CA ALA A 84 -52.58 10.72 10.37
C ALA A 84 -51.62 10.39 9.21
N GLY A 85 -50.38 10.06 9.56
CA GLY A 85 -49.40 9.39 8.72
C GLY A 85 -48.35 8.76 9.62
N THR A 86 -47.88 7.55 9.31
CA THR A 86 -46.94 6.82 10.18
C THR A 86 -45.65 7.62 10.37
N PRO A 87 -45.35 8.12 11.58
CA PRO A 87 -44.16 8.94 11.80
C PRO A 87 -42.96 8.00 11.93
N VAL A 88 -42.25 7.75 10.82
CA VAL A 88 -40.89 7.21 10.91
C VAL A 88 -40.08 8.21 11.73
N SER A 89 -39.58 7.79 12.89
CA SER A 89 -38.85 8.70 13.76
C SER A 89 -37.58 9.14 13.02
N ARG A 90 -37.28 10.45 13.00
CA ARG A 90 -36.08 10.94 12.30
C ARG A 90 -34.82 10.19 12.77
N GLY A 91 -34.74 9.83 14.05
CA GLY A 91 -33.69 8.95 14.58
C GLY A 91 -33.52 7.63 13.82
N GLU A 92 -34.61 6.90 13.57
CA GLU A 92 -34.56 5.60 12.89
C GLU A 92 -34.08 5.75 11.44
N ALA A 93 -34.59 6.75 10.71
CA ALA A 93 -34.16 7.03 9.34
C ALA A 93 -32.68 7.49 9.22
N GLU A 94 -32.16 8.19 10.24
CA GLU A 94 -30.75 8.62 10.29
C GLU A 94 -29.80 7.50 10.78
N ALA A 95 -30.32 6.48 11.49
CA ALA A 95 -29.59 5.28 11.90
C ALA A 95 -29.60 4.16 10.85
N GLY A 96 -30.37 4.33 9.77
CA GLY A 96 -30.35 3.46 8.59
C GLY A 96 -29.17 3.80 7.68
N ILE A 97 -28.27 2.85 7.46
CA ILE A 97 -27.15 2.96 6.51
C ILE A 97 -27.44 2.01 5.33
N PRO A 98 -27.28 2.45 4.06
CA PRO A 98 -27.51 1.60 2.90
C PRO A 98 -26.70 0.30 2.96
N ALA A 99 -27.30 -0.83 2.60
CA ALA A 99 -26.76 -2.16 2.84
C ALA A 99 -25.36 -2.37 2.25
N THR A 100 -25.15 -1.99 0.98
CA THR A 100 -23.85 -2.14 0.30
C THR A 100 -22.80 -1.19 0.88
N VAL A 101 -23.21 0.01 1.30
CA VAL A 101 -22.33 1.00 1.94
C VAL A 101 -21.92 0.56 3.35
N LEU A 102 -22.84 -0.05 4.12
CA LEU A 102 -22.58 -0.59 5.44
C LEU A 102 -21.66 -1.82 5.41
N ASP A 103 -21.77 -2.66 4.37
CA ASP A 103 -20.87 -3.79 4.16
C ASP A 103 -19.45 -3.31 3.81
N ALA A 104 -19.32 -2.30 2.96
CA ALA A 104 -18.04 -1.68 2.62
C ALA A 104 -17.26 -1.18 3.85
N TYR A 105 -17.91 -0.45 4.76
CA TYR A 105 -17.26 0.02 5.99
C TYR A 105 -16.83 -1.12 6.92
N LYS A 106 -17.58 -2.24 6.95
CA LYS A 106 -17.24 -3.41 7.78
C LYS A 106 -16.12 -4.25 7.17
N LYS A 107 -16.07 -4.38 5.84
CA LYS A 107 -14.94 -5.00 5.14
C LYS A 107 -13.66 -4.19 5.32
N ALA A 108 -13.72 -2.87 5.13
CA ALA A 108 -12.57 -1.99 5.37
C ALA A 108 -12.04 -2.11 6.82
N GLU A 109 -12.94 -2.18 7.81
CA GLU A 109 -12.58 -2.41 9.22
C GLU A 109 -11.98 -3.82 9.46
N ALA A 110 -12.49 -4.86 8.81
CA ALA A 110 -11.95 -6.22 8.90
C ALA A 110 -10.55 -6.32 8.29
N GLU A 111 -10.35 -5.73 7.11
CA GLU A 111 -9.07 -5.69 6.39
C GLU A 111 -8.01 -4.92 7.18
N LEU A 112 -8.37 -3.76 7.72
CA LEU A 112 -7.47 -2.95 8.56
C LEU A 112 -7.19 -3.57 9.93
N ARG A 113 -8.09 -4.39 10.46
CA ARG A 113 -7.84 -5.19 11.66
C ARG A 113 -6.81 -6.30 11.40
N ALA A 114 -6.75 -6.84 10.18
CA ALA A 114 -5.74 -7.83 9.79
C ALA A 114 -4.39 -7.19 9.42
N THR A 115 -4.41 -6.14 8.61
CA THR A 115 -3.20 -5.49 8.04
C THR A 115 -2.59 -4.41 8.94
N LYS A 116 -3.41 -3.75 9.78
CA LYS A 116 -3.00 -2.69 10.73
C LYS A 116 -3.62 -2.91 12.12
N PRO A 117 -3.39 -4.07 12.80
CA PRO A 117 -4.06 -4.40 14.06
C PRO A 117 -3.89 -3.36 15.19
N GLY A 118 -2.82 -2.57 15.18
CA GLY A 118 -2.62 -1.48 16.14
C GLY A 118 -3.47 -0.21 15.90
N CYS A 119 -4.17 -0.09 14.77
CA CYS A 119 -4.95 1.11 14.45
C CYS A 119 -6.28 1.20 15.21
N ASN A 120 -6.89 0.07 15.57
CA ASN A 120 -8.19 0.02 16.26
C ASN A 120 -9.31 0.86 15.62
N LEU A 121 -9.27 1.06 14.29
CA LEU A 121 -10.29 1.79 13.54
C LEU A 121 -11.67 1.11 13.70
N PRO A 122 -12.73 1.83 14.09
CA PRO A 122 -14.09 1.31 14.12
C PRO A 122 -14.83 1.65 12.81
N TRP A 123 -15.64 0.73 12.27
CA TRP A 123 -16.40 0.98 11.02
C TRP A 123 -17.36 2.17 11.16
N GLN A 124 -17.83 2.49 12.37
CA GLN A 124 -18.67 3.65 12.65
C GLN A 124 -17.97 4.99 12.33
N LEU A 125 -16.64 5.06 12.33
CA LEU A 125 -15.89 6.26 11.94
C LEU A 125 -15.97 6.48 10.43
N LEU A 126 -15.82 5.40 9.64
CA LEU A 126 -16.01 5.47 8.19
C LEU A 126 -17.45 5.84 7.84
N ALA A 127 -18.43 5.28 8.55
CA ALA A 127 -19.84 5.64 8.40
C ALA A 127 -20.12 7.11 8.78
N ALA A 128 -19.49 7.64 9.83
CA ALA A 128 -19.63 9.04 10.22
C ALA A 128 -19.05 9.99 9.17
N ILE A 129 -17.86 9.68 8.63
CA ILE A 129 -17.24 10.45 7.55
C ILE A 129 -18.10 10.35 6.28
N GLY A 130 -18.48 9.15 5.83
CA GLY A 130 -19.32 8.97 4.64
C GLY A 130 -20.70 9.64 4.70
N LYS A 131 -21.28 9.78 5.90
CA LYS A 131 -22.48 10.59 6.15
C LYS A 131 -22.22 12.08 5.89
N VAL A 132 -21.12 12.61 6.42
CA VAL A 132 -20.72 14.01 6.33
C VAL A 132 -20.23 14.39 4.93
N GLU A 133 -19.46 13.54 4.26
CA GLU A 133 -18.91 13.81 2.92
C GLU A 133 -19.98 13.76 1.82
N SER A 134 -20.70 12.63 1.70
CA SER A 134 -21.55 12.34 0.55
C SER A 134 -22.99 11.91 0.90
N GLY A 135 -23.37 11.92 2.18
CA GLY A 135 -24.66 11.42 2.63
C GLY A 135 -24.82 9.91 2.39
N GLN A 136 -23.80 9.12 2.75
CA GLN A 136 -23.71 7.69 2.47
C GLN A 136 -23.85 7.37 0.97
N ALA A 137 -22.96 7.90 0.13
CA ALA A 137 -23.02 7.75 -1.33
C ALA A 137 -24.37 8.22 -1.94
N ARG A 138 -24.82 9.42 -1.55
CA ARG A 138 -26.12 10.00 -1.91
C ARG A 138 -27.31 9.06 -1.60
N GLY A 139 -27.33 8.49 -0.40
CA GLY A 139 -28.40 7.59 0.07
C GLY A 139 -28.22 6.13 -0.38
N GLY A 140 -27.01 5.74 -0.77
CA GLY A 140 -26.66 4.42 -1.28
C GLY A 140 -27.01 4.27 -2.75
N ARG A 141 -26.82 5.30 -3.58
CA ARG A 141 -27.05 5.19 -5.03
C ARG A 141 -25.87 4.49 -5.72
N VAL A 142 -25.72 3.21 -5.41
CA VAL A 142 -24.71 2.29 -5.94
C VAL A 142 -25.36 1.13 -6.70
N ASP A 143 -24.57 0.43 -7.51
CA ASP A 143 -24.91 -0.90 -8.02
C ASP A 143 -24.50 -2.02 -7.04
N ALA A 144 -24.73 -3.27 -7.42
CA ALA A 144 -24.40 -4.45 -6.60
C ALA A 144 -22.90 -4.71 -6.41
N ALA A 145 -22.02 -4.05 -7.18
CA ALA A 145 -20.57 -4.08 -6.99
C ALA A 145 -20.08 -2.92 -6.09
N GLY A 146 -20.98 -2.03 -5.66
CA GLY A 146 -20.65 -0.85 -4.85
C GLY A 146 -20.28 0.40 -5.67
N THR A 147 -20.35 0.35 -6.99
CA THR A 147 -20.01 1.49 -7.86
C THR A 147 -21.18 2.47 -7.91
N THR A 148 -20.92 3.76 -7.67
CA THR A 148 -21.96 4.78 -7.66
C THR A 148 -22.60 4.97 -9.05
N LEU A 149 -23.95 5.03 -9.09
CA LEU A 149 -24.76 5.12 -10.31
C LEU A 149 -24.61 6.46 -11.08
N SER A 150 -23.73 7.34 -10.60
CA SER A 150 -23.40 8.66 -11.14
C SER A 150 -22.26 9.23 -10.30
N PRO A 151 -21.16 9.73 -10.89
CA PRO A 151 -20.03 10.27 -10.13
C PRO A 151 -20.42 11.27 -9.06
N ILE A 152 -19.76 11.18 -7.91
CA ILE A 152 -19.91 12.13 -6.81
C ILE A 152 -18.70 13.07 -6.87
N LEU A 153 -18.96 14.34 -7.19
CA LEU A 153 -17.96 15.40 -7.29
C LEU A 153 -18.32 16.51 -6.30
N GLY A 154 -17.31 17.02 -5.61
CA GLY A 154 -17.36 18.27 -4.86
C GLY A 154 -17.23 19.49 -5.79
N PRO A 155 -17.19 20.72 -5.25
CA PRO A 155 -16.93 21.91 -6.05
C PRO A 155 -15.46 21.97 -6.50
N GLN A 156 -15.22 22.75 -7.55
CA GLN A 156 -13.89 23.02 -8.09
C GLN A 156 -13.00 23.71 -7.04
N LEU A 157 -11.76 23.24 -6.90
CA LEU A 157 -10.79 23.78 -5.94
C LEU A 157 -9.91 24.86 -6.62
N ASP A 158 -10.54 25.97 -6.99
CA ASP A 158 -9.92 27.10 -7.69
C ASP A 158 -9.53 28.29 -6.77
N GLY A 159 -9.59 28.10 -5.45
CA GLY A 159 -9.33 29.13 -4.45
C GLY A 159 -10.50 30.11 -4.19
N ASN A 160 -11.62 30.02 -4.91
CA ASN A 160 -12.78 30.91 -4.75
C ASN A 160 -13.71 30.45 -3.60
N GLY A 161 -13.19 30.43 -2.37
CA GLY A 161 -13.90 30.02 -1.16
C GLY A 161 -13.53 28.63 -0.63
N PHE A 162 -12.78 27.85 -1.41
CA PHE A 162 -12.20 26.55 -1.03
C PHE A 162 -10.68 26.58 -1.23
N ALA A 163 -9.99 25.45 -1.07
CA ALA A 163 -8.56 25.37 -1.41
C ALA A 163 -8.31 25.67 -2.91
N LEU A 164 -7.07 26.03 -3.23
CA LEU A 164 -6.57 26.14 -4.60
C LEU A 164 -5.71 24.91 -4.91
N ILE A 165 -6.27 23.95 -5.64
CA ILE A 165 -5.62 22.70 -6.05
C ILE A 165 -5.71 22.60 -7.59
N PRO A 166 -4.61 22.92 -8.32
CA PRO A 166 -4.53 22.67 -9.76
C PRO A 166 -4.69 21.19 -10.11
N ASP A 167 -5.01 20.90 -11.37
CA ASP A 167 -5.07 19.54 -11.94
C ASP A 167 -3.88 18.66 -11.53
N THR A 168 -4.17 17.48 -10.97
CA THR A 168 -3.16 16.48 -10.59
C THR A 168 -3.31 15.10 -11.26
N ASP A 169 -4.36 14.85 -12.04
CA ASP A 169 -4.64 13.56 -12.71
C ASP A 169 -4.92 13.65 -14.23
N HIS A 170 -4.87 14.86 -14.79
CA HIS A 170 -5.25 15.24 -16.15
C HIS A 170 -6.75 15.13 -16.47
N GLY A 171 -7.59 15.30 -15.44
CA GLY A 171 -9.04 15.19 -15.49
C GLY A 171 -9.53 13.73 -15.51
N ALA A 172 -8.75 12.79 -14.98
CA ALA A 172 -9.05 11.35 -15.07
C ALA A 172 -10.24 10.92 -14.22
N TYR A 173 -10.43 11.50 -13.03
CA TYR A 173 -11.52 11.17 -12.11
C TYR A 173 -12.67 12.18 -12.10
N ASP A 174 -12.44 13.43 -12.54
CA ASP A 174 -13.45 14.51 -12.47
C ASP A 174 -13.71 15.26 -13.81
N GLY A 175 -12.90 15.00 -14.84
CA GLY A 175 -12.99 15.64 -16.16
C GLY A 175 -12.36 17.03 -16.29
N ASN A 176 -11.61 17.53 -15.29
CA ASN A 176 -11.17 18.93 -15.23
C ASN A 176 -9.64 19.11 -15.23
N SER A 177 -9.04 19.17 -16.42
CA SER A 177 -7.60 19.45 -16.63
C SER A 177 -7.17 20.91 -16.35
N ARG A 178 -7.68 21.50 -15.25
CA ARG A 178 -7.30 22.82 -14.71
C ARG A 178 -7.21 22.81 -13.18
N TYR A 179 -8.20 22.25 -12.50
CA TYR A 179 -8.33 22.25 -11.04
C TYR A 179 -9.04 20.98 -10.58
N ASP A 180 -8.48 20.32 -9.57
CA ASP A 180 -9.08 19.12 -8.97
C ASP A 180 -10.46 19.44 -8.35
N GLN A 181 -11.36 18.46 -8.35
CA GLN A 181 -12.51 18.35 -7.46
C GLN A 181 -12.32 17.17 -6.50
N ALA A 182 -12.88 17.25 -5.30
CA ALA A 182 -12.95 16.09 -4.41
C ALA A 182 -13.95 15.04 -4.98
N VAL A 183 -13.51 13.79 -5.17
CA VAL A 183 -14.24 12.73 -5.87
C VAL A 183 -14.69 11.58 -4.96
N GLY A 184 -15.78 10.92 -5.35
CA GLY A 184 -16.25 9.68 -4.74
C GLY A 184 -17.09 9.84 -3.47
N PRO A 185 -17.60 8.73 -2.90
CA PRO A 185 -18.46 8.77 -1.72
C PRO A 185 -17.71 9.13 -0.42
N MET A 186 -16.37 9.14 -0.45
CA MET A 186 -15.51 9.60 0.64
C MET A 186 -14.74 10.90 0.31
N GLN A 187 -15.11 11.57 -0.80
CA GLN A 187 -14.64 12.91 -1.20
C GLN A 187 -13.11 13.09 -1.19
N PHE A 188 -12.36 12.16 -1.80
CA PHE A 188 -10.91 12.27 -1.95
C PHE A 188 -10.50 13.23 -3.07
N ILE A 189 -9.51 14.10 -2.86
CA ILE A 189 -8.85 14.79 -3.99
C ILE A 189 -7.98 13.80 -4.80
N PRO A 190 -7.89 13.90 -6.14
CA PRO A 190 -7.11 12.99 -7.00
C PRO A 190 -5.66 12.78 -6.54
N SER A 191 -4.97 13.86 -6.16
CA SER A 191 -3.61 13.82 -5.60
C SER A 191 -3.49 13.03 -4.28
N THR A 192 -4.56 12.91 -3.50
CA THR A 192 -4.64 12.00 -2.34
C THR A 192 -5.01 10.59 -2.79
N TRP A 193 -5.97 10.45 -3.72
CA TRP A 193 -6.36 9.14 -4.27
C TRP A 193 -5.18 8.37 -4.87
N ALA A 194 -4.25 9.06 -5.54
CA ALA A 194 -3.07 8.47 -6.16
C ALA A 194 -2.20 7.61 -5.21
N TRP A 195 -2.20 7.90 -3.90
CA TRP A 195 -1.47 7.10 -2.90
C TRP A 195 -2.38 6.42 -1.86
N ALA A 196 -3.56 6.97 -1.58
CA ALA A 196 -4.53 6.40 -0.64
C ALA A 196 -5.44 5.33 -1.26
N GLY A 197 -5.68 5.37 -2.57
CA GLY A 197 -6.62 4.48 -3.28
C GLY A 197 -6.24 3.01 -3.19
N ARG A 198 -7.19 2.17 -2.77
CA ARG A 198 -7.05 0.70 -2.64
C ARG A 198 -8.19 0.02 -3.39
N ASP A 199 -7.89 -1.16 -3.90
CA ASP A 199 -8.91 -2.11 -4.36
C ASP A 199 -9.58 -2.68 -3.10
N GLY A 200 -10.87 -2.42 -2.91
CA GLY A 200 -11.65 -2.88 -1.75
C GLY A 200 -12.66 -3.97 -2.09
N ASN A 201 -12.92 -4.25 -3.37
CA ASN A 201 -13.88 -5.26 -3.82
C ASN A 201 -13.20 -6.53 -4.39
N GLY A 202 -11.92 -6.46 -4.75
CA GLY A 202 -11.11 -7.52 -5.34
C GLY A 202 -11.16 -7.61 -6.87
N ASP A 203 -11.60 -6.56 -7.58
CA ASP A 203 -11.77 -6.56 -9.04
C ASP A 203 -10.50 -6.19 -9.84
N GLY A 204 -9.42 -5.80 -9.14
CA GLY A 204 -8.14 -5.42 -9.72
C GLY A 204 -8.00 -3.94 -10.07
N ARG A 205 -8.99 -3.11 -9.71
CA ARG A 205 -9.01 -1.66 -10.00
C ARG A 205 -9.01 -0.83 -8.71
N LYS A 206 -8.94 0.49 -8.88
CA LYS A 206 -8.96 1.49 -7.81
C LYS A 206 -9.84 2.65 -8.25
N ASP A 207 -11.15 2.49 -8.12
CA ASP A 207 -12.13 3.49 -8.54
C ASP A 207 -12.61 4.31 -7.32
N PRO A 208 -12.34 5.63 -7.26
CA PRO A 208 -12.85 6.46 -6.17
C PRO A 208 -14.38 6.50 -6.14
N ASN A 209 -15.07 6.11 -7.22
CA ASN A 209 -16.53 6.04 -7.28
C ASN A 209 -17.11 4.71 -6.78
N ASN A 210 -16.28 3.75 -6.34
CA ASN A 210 -16.71 2.52 -5.67
C ASN A 210 -16.65 2.68 -4.13
N VAL A 211 -17.70 2.24 -3.41
CA VAL A 211 -17.77 2.40 -1.95
C VAL A 211 -16.82 1.49 -1.18
N TYR A 212 -16.45 0.32 -1.71
CA TYR A 212 -15.49 -0.58 -1.07
C TYR A 212 -14.07 0.01 -1.13
N ASP A 213 -13.63 0.38 -2.33
CA ASP A 213 -12.35 1.06 -2.59
C ASP A 213 -12.21 2.33 -1.76
N ALA A 214 -13.24 3.19 -1.80
CA ALA A 214 -13.24 4.46 -1.08
C ALA A 214 -13.25 4.27 0.45
N ALA A 215 -13.98 3.27 0.97
CA ALA A 215 -13.99 2.94 2.40
C ALA A 215 -12.63 2.41 2.87
N LEU A 216 -12.01 1.51 2.10
CA LEU A 216 -10.69 0.96 2.43
C LEU A 216 -9.59 2.02 2.33
N ALA A 217 -9.62 2.86 1.29
CA ALA A 217 -8.73 4.01 1.16
C ALA A 217 -8.87 5.00 2.32
N ALA A 218 -10.10 5.36 2.72
CA ALA A 218 -10.37 6.23 3.88
C ALA A 218 -9.85 5.60 5.19
N GLY A 219 -10.03 4.30 5.38
CA GLY A 219 -9.50 3.60 6.53
C GLY A 219 -7.96 3.53 6.55
N HIS A 220 -7.30 3.22 5.43
CA HIS A 220 -5.83 3.28 5.33
C HIS A 220 -5.31 4.68 5.63
N TYR A 221 -5.97 5.71 5.09
CA TYR A 221 -5.65 7.12 5.30
C TYR A 221 -5.75 7.53 6.77
N LEU A 222 -6.82 7.15 7.47
CA LEU A 222 -6.99 7.43 8.90
C LEU A 222 -5.98 6.65 9.76
N CYS A 223 -5.62 5.44 9.34
CA CYS A 223 -4.60 4.60 9.96
C CYS A 223 -3.15 4.89 9.49
N ARG A 224 -2.87 6.01 8.83
CA ARG A 224 -1.49 6.40 8.46
C ARG A 224 -0.69 6.79 9.70
N ASN A 225 0.64 6.77 9.63
CA ASN A 225 1.55 7.18 10.72
C ASN A 225 1.41 6.39 12.05
N SER A 226 0.92 5.14 12.01
CA SER A 226 0.77 4.26 13.18
C SER A 226 -0.07 4.83 14.33
N LEU A 227 -1.11 5.62 13.99
CA LEU A 227 -2.10 6.12 14.95
C LEU A 227 -2.95 4.98 15.53
N ASP A 228 -3.27 5.05 16.82
CA ASP A 228 -4.23 4.15 17.47
C ASP A 228 -5.53 4.90 17.77
N LEU A 229 -6.56 4.69 16.94
CA LEU A 229 -7.82 5.40 16.96
C LEU A 229 -8.75 5.00 18.13
N SER A 230 -8.31 4.09 19.01
CA SER A 230 -8.93 3.92 20.33
C SER A 230 -8.55 5.05 21.30
N HIS A 231 -7.45 5.76 21.06
CA HIS A 231 -7.02 6.91 21.85
C HIS A 231 -7.59 8.22 21.29
N GLU A 232 -8.24 9.01 22.15
CA GLU A 232 -8.94 10.26 21.77
C GLU A 232 -8.04 11.24 20.99
N ALA A 233 -6.82 11.47 21.46
CA ALA A 233 -5.87 12.40 20.82
C ALA A 233 -5.40 11.94 19.43
N ASP A 234 -5.45 10.63 19.15
CA ASP A 234 -5.07 10.04 17.87
C ASP A 234 -6.25 10.00 16.91
N LEU A 235 -7.45 9.68 17.42
CA LEU A 235 -8.73 9.83 16.72
C LEU A 235 -8.95 11.27 16.24
N HIS A 236 -8.79 12.26 17.14
CA HIS A 236 -8.93 13.68 16.79
C HIS A 236 -7.87 14.12 15.78
N ARG A 237 -6.63 13.62 15.91
CA ARG A 237 -5.53 13.88 14.96
C ARG A 237 -5.80 13.27 13.58
N ALA A 238 -6.38 12.08 13.51
CA ALA A 238 -6.78 11.45 12.25
C ALA A 238 -7.88 12.26 11.55
N ILE A 239 -8.97 12.61 12.26
CA ILE A 239 -10.12 13.35 11.71
C ILE A 239 -9.71 14.76 11.25
N LEU A 240 -8.97 15.53 12.08
CA LEU A 240 -8.43 16.85 11.70
C LEU A 240 -7.36 16.80 10.59
N SER A 241 -6.89 15.60 10.24
CA SER A 241 -6.03 15.40 9.08
C SER A 241 -6.81 14.99 7.83
N TYR A 242 -8.07 14.61 7.94
CA TYR A 242 -8.98 14.32 6.81
C TYR A 242 -9.56 15.63 6.25
N ASN A 243 -10.02 16.53 7.13
CA ASN A 243 -10.42 17.90 6.81
C ASN A 243 -10.04 18.78 8.01
N HIS A 244 -9.33 19.90 7.78
CA HIS A 244 -8.71 20.68 8.86
C HIS A 244 -9.66 21.67 9.58
N SER A 245 -10.89 21.24 9.87
CA SER A 245 -11.92 22.03 10.54
C SER A 245 -12.30 21.46 11.92
N GLN A 246 -12.37 22.34 12.93
CA GLN A 246 -12.92 21.99 14.25
C GLN A 246 -14.43 21.72 14.20
N GLU A 247 -15.17 22.38 13.30
CA GLU A 247 -16.61 22.11 13.11
C GLU A 247 -16.82 20.71 12.51
N TYR A 248 -15.98 20.35 11.53
CA TYR A 248 -15.94 19.01 10.94
C TYR A 248 -15.60 17.94 11.97
N LEU A 249 -14.55 18.14 12.78
CA LEU A 249 -14.19 17.23 13.88
C LEU A 249 -15.39 16.98 14.81
N ASN A 250 -16.01 18.06 15.31
CA ASN A 250 -17.16 17.94 16.22
C ASN A 250 -18.34 17.23 15.55
N LEU A 251 -18.60 17.47 14.27
CA LEU A 251 -19.68 16.82 13.53
C LEU A 251 -19.43 15.32 13.32
N VAL A 252 -18.23 14.94 12.88
CA VAL A 252 -17.84 13.52 12.71
C VAL A 252 -17.88 12.78 14.05
N LEU A 253 -17.42 13.40 15.16
CA LEU A 253 -17.53 12.80 16.49
C LEU A 253 -18.99 12.60 16.94
N ASN A 254 -19.89 13.55 16.65
CA ASN A 254 -21.31 13.39 16.94
C ASN A 254 -21.93 12.23 16.14
N TRP A 255 -21.62 12.10 14.85
CA TRP A 255 -22.09 10.97 14.02
C TRP A 255 -21.46 9.62 14.42
N LEU A 256 -20.19 9.60 14.82
CA LEU A 256 -19.52 8.42 15.37
C LEU A 256 -20.23 7.93 16.65
N GLU A 257 -20.49 8.85 17.59
CA GLU A 257 -21.23 8.55 18.82
C GLU A 257 -22.71 8.24 18.56
N TYR A 258 -23.27 8.64 17.43
CA TYR A 258 -24.61 8.24 17.01
C TYR A 258 -24.61 6.78 16.54
N TYR A 259 -23.76 6.43 15.57
CA TYR A 259 -23.67 5.07 15.03
C TYR A 259 -23.14 4.04 16.05
N ARG A 260 -22.34 4.46 17.04
CA ARG A 260 -21.95 3.61 18.20
C ARG A 260 -23.13 3.16 19.07
N LYS A 261 -24.25 3.91 19.11
CA LYS A 261 -25.46 3.56 19.88
C LYS A 261 -26.35 2.55 19.15
N GLY A 262 -26.20 2.43 17.85
CA GLY A 262 -26.93 1.48 17.00
C GLY A 262 -27.03 1.96 15.56
N SER A 263 -27.07 1.01 14.62
CA SER A 263 -27.36 1.27 13.20
C SER A 263 -27.90 0.00 12.56
N HIS A 264 -28.63 0.14 11.46
CA HIS A 264 -29.16 -1.01 10.72
C HIS A 264 -28.98 -0.82 9.21
N ALA A 265 -28.99 -1.94 8.47
CA ALA A 265 -28.99 -1.91 7.02
C ALA A 265 -30.37 -1.47 6.51
N VAL A 266 -30.40 -0.54 5.56
CA VAL A 266 -31.58 -0.21 4.74
C VAL A 266 -31.30 -0.54 3.27
N PRO A 267 -32.32 -0.75 2.41
CA PRO A 267 -32.10 -0.98 0.99
C PRO A 267 -31.29 0.14 0.33
N ASP A 268 -30.42 -0.21 -0.60
CA ASP A 268 -29.63 0.77 -1.35
C ASP A 268 -30.56 1.73 -2.14
N GLY A 269 -30.17 3.01 -2.19
CA GLY A 269 -30.99 4.11 -2.70
C GLY A 269 -32.06 4.65 -1.74
N THR A 270 -32.23 4.05 -0.54
CA THR A 270 -33.23 4.50 0.47
C THR A 270 -32.63 5.19 1.69
N GLY A 271 -31.31 5.36 1.74
CA GLY A 271 -30.63 6.03 2.86
C GLY A 271 -30.95 7.52 2.97
N SER A 272 -30.96 8.02 4.20
CA SER A 272 -31.15 9.45 4.52
C SER A 272 -30.00 10.31 3.98
N VAL A 273 -30.29 11.16 3.00
CA VAL A 273 -29.34 12.16 2.48
C VAL A 273 -29.47 13.46 3.29
N PRO A 274 -28.39 13.99 3.88
CA PRO A 274 -28.44 15.27 4.58
C PRO A 274 -28.72 16.44 3.63
N SER A 275 -29.03 17.62 4.17
CA SER A 275 -29.67 18.71 3.43
C SER A 275 -28.94 20.06 3.50
N HIS A 276 -28.14 20.29 4.53
CA HIS A 276 -27.41 21.54 4.73
C HIS A 276 -25.95 21.32 4.31
N ARG A 277 -25.45 22.13 3.38
CA ARG A 277 -24.04 22.11 2.94
C ARG A 277 -23.28 23.27 3.56
N SER A 278 -22.00 23.10 3.90
CA SER A 278 -21.20 24.20 4.48
C SER A 278 -20.98 25.39 3.53
N ASP A 279 -21.16 25.22 2.22
CA ASP A 279 -21.09 26.30 1.22
C ASP A 279 -22.43 27.04 0.96
N SER A 280 -23.52 26.72 1.67
CA SER A 280 -24.87 27.27 1.40
C SER A 280 -25.02 28.80 1.49
N GLY A 281 -23.99 29.52 1.96
CA GLY A 281 -23.93 30.99 2.02
C GLY A 281 -23.09 31.65 0.92
N ILE A 282 -22.42 30.89 0.06
CA ILE A 282 -21.50 31.40 -0.97
C ILE A 282 -22.27 31.65 -2.28
N PRO A 283 -22.15 32.83 -2.93
CA PRO A 283 -22.89 33.17 -4.14
C PRO A 283 -22.28 32.51 -5.40
N HIS A 284 -22.59 31.24 -5.63
CA HIS A 284 -22.12 30.50 -6.80
C HIS A 284 -22.62 31.08 -8.13
N SER A 285 -21.70 31.43 -9.03
CA SER A 285 -22.01 31.87 -10.38
C SER A 285 -22.56 30.72 -11.22
N ARG A 286 -23.88 30.70 -11.44
CA ARG A 286 -24.55 29.66 -12.22
C ARG A 286 -24.28 29.83 -13.72
N SER A 287 -23.34 29.05 -14.25
CA SER A 287 -23.27 28.79 -15.69
C SER A 287 -24.60 28.17 -16.17
N PRO A 288 -25.22 28.67 -17.25
CA PRO A 288 -26.54 28.20 -17.68
C PRO A 288 -26.45 26.82 -18.34
N GLN A 289 -27.20 25.85 -17.79
CA GLN A 289 -27.39 24.54 -18.40
C GLN A 289 -28.20 24.67 -19.72
N PRO A 290 -27.82 23.99 -20.81
CA PRO A 290 -28.66 23.91 -22.00
C PRO A 290 -29.96 23.15 -21.72
N SER A 291 -31.08 23.62 -22.26
CA SER A 291 -32.39 22.94 -22.19
C SER A 291 -32.77 22.38 -23.56
N ASP A 292 -33.17 21.12 -23.61
CA ASP A 292 -33.63 20.46 -24.84
C ASP A 292 -34.94 21.05 -25.40
N PRO A 293 -35.12 21.07 -26.74
CA PRO A 293 -36.25 21.75 -27.38
C PRO A 293 -37.52 20.87 -27.53
N PRO A 294 -38.70 21.34 -27.08
CA PRO A 294 -39.99 20.74 -27.42
C PRO A 294 -40.38 20.96 -28.89
N LYS A 295 -41.10 20.00 -29.49
CA LYS A 295 -41.59 20.07 -30.88
C LYS A 295 -43.00 20.67 -30.98
N THR A 296 -43.23 21.53 -32.00
CA THR A 296 -44.49 21.71 -32.80
C THR A 296 -45.83 22.04 -32.09
N GLN A 297 -46.73 22.92 -32.55
CA GLN A 297 -46.78 23.90 -33.66
C GLN A 297 -47.99 24.89 -33.39
N PRO A 298 -48.51 25.66 -34.37
CA PRO A 298 -48.34 27.11 -34.52
C PRO A 298 -49.44 28.02 -33.93
N SER A 299 -49.13 29.31 -33.78
CA SER A 299 -50.07 30.44 -33.96
C SER A 299 -49.31 31.71 -34.37
N HIS A 300 -49.92 32.54 -35.24
CA HIS A 300 -49.39 33.82 -35.78
C HIS A 300 -50.52 34.89 -35.68
N PRO A 301 -50.28 36.19 -35.95
CA PRO A 301 -49.07 37.02 -35.72
C PRO A 301 -49.41 38.43 -35.15
N SER A 302 -48.39 39.24 -34.81
CA SER A 302 -48.42 40.68 -35.15
C SER A 302 -47.08 41.43 -35.07
N LYS A 303 -46.74 42.04 -36.22
CA LYS A 303 -46.05 43.33 -36.45
C LYS A 303 -44.62 43.57 -35.91
N ALA A 304 -43.76 43.88 -36.89
CA ALA A 304 -42.42 44.48 -36.80
C ALA A 304 -42.53 46.05 -36.78
N PRO A 305 -41.47 46.90 -36.90
CA PRO A 305 -40.11 46.59 -37.37
C PRO A 305 -38.88 47.19 -36.63
N SER A 306 -37.75 46.55 -36.96
CA SER A 306 -36.34 46.98 -37.00
C SER A 306 -36.02 48.48 -37.20
N GLU A 307 -34.92 48.95 -36.60
CA GLU A 307 -33.84 49.71 -37.30
C GLU A 307 -32.46 49.62 -36.58
N ASN A 308 -31.38 50.08 -37.22
CA ASN A 308 -29.96 49.78 -36.89
C ASN A 308 -29.07 51.06 -36.78
N PRO A 309 -27.81 51.00 -36.27
CA PRO A 309 -27.05 52.15 -35.74
C PRO A 309 -26.08 52.84 -36.74
N PRO A 310 -25.45 53.98 -36.33
CA PRO A 310 -23.98 54.11 -36.57
C PRO A 310 -23.11 54.96 -35.57
N ALA A 311 -21.85 54.51 -35.42
CA ALA A 311 -20.56 55.24 -35.44
C ALA A 311 -20.15 56.44 -34.52
N LYS A 312 -19.06 56.20 -33.74
CA LYS A 312 -17.75 56.93 -33.57
C LYS A 312 -17.63 58.48 -33.62
N LYS A 313 -16.99 59.05 -32.55
CA LYS A 313 -15.88 60.08 -32.44
C LYS A 313 -15.80 61.29 -33.43
N PRO A 314 -15.28 62.50 -33.04
CA PRO A 314 -14.09 62.71 -32.18
C PRO A 314 -14.22 63.88 -31.14
N ALA A 315 -13.10 64.51 -30.73
CA ALA A 315 -13.01 65.52 -29.66
C ALA A 315 -12.14 66.74 -30.04
N PRO A 316 -12.23 67.87 -29.31
CA PRO A 316 -11.18 68.90 -29.27
C PRO A 316 -10.67 69.26 -27.84
N LYS A 317 -9.67 70.14 -27.79
CA LYS A 317 -8.91 70.72 -26.66
C LYS A 317 -8.41 72.11 -27.16
N PRO A 318 -7.76 73.00 -26.36
CA PRO A 318 -7.66 73.17 -24.90
C PRO A 318 -8.12 74.58 -24.45
N ASP A 319 -7.92 74.96 -23.17
CA ASP A 319 -7.46 76.33 -22.83
C ASP A 319 -6.87 76.49 -21.41
N LYS A 320 -6.17 77.60 -21.12
CA LYS A 320 -5.55 77.94 -19.81
C LYS A 320 -5.18 79.44 -19.71
N PRO A 321 -5.34 80.11 -18.55
CA PRO A 321 -4.19 80.87 -17.99
C PRO A 321 -4.11 80.98 -16.45
N SER A 322 -2.89 81.29 -15.94
CA SER A 322 -2.54 81.76 -14.58
C SER A 322 -2.91 80.89 -13.35
N GLY A 323 -2.26 81.05 -12.18
CA GLY A 323 -1.04 81.83 -11.88
C GLY A 323 -0.90 82.16 -10.39
N GLY A 324 0.06 81.55 -9.69
CA GLY A 324 0.32 81.74 -8.25
C GLY A 324 1.66 81.11 -7.82
N LYS A 325 2.24 81.56 -6.70
CA LYS A 325 3.66 81.34 -6.36
C LYS A 325 3.89 80.91 -4.90
N GLU A 326 4.91 80.06 -4.71
CA GLU A 326 5.77 79.92 -3.52
C GLU A 326 5.16 79.58 -2.13
N SER A 327 5.22 78.29 -1.78
CA SER A 327 6.02 77.80 -0.63
C SER A 327 6.34 76.30 -0.77
N PRO A 328 7.45 75.77 -0.19
CA PRO A 328 7.85 74.38 -0.37
C PRO A 328 7.39 73.45 0.77
N ASP A 329 6.44 72.56 0.49
CA ASP A 329 6.09 71.44 1.37
C ASP A 329 7.17 70.32 1.35
N PRO A 330 7.29 69.52 2.43
CA PRO A 330 8.33 68.51 2.55
C PRO A 330 8.15 67.35 1.56
N LYS A 331 9.29 66.88 1.03
CA LYS A 331 9.38 65.72 0.12
C LYS A 331 8.69 64.49 0.75
N PRO A 332 7.76 63.81 0.03
CA PRO A 332 7.12 62.60 0.55
C PRO A 332 8.14 61.54 0.95
N SER A 333 8.02 61.05 2.18
CA SER A 333 8.76 59.88 2.65
C SER A 333 8.45 58.69 1.75
N LYS A 334 9.50 58.01 1.27
CA LYS A 334 9.35 56.76 0.52
C LYS A 334 8.50 55.78 1.35
N PRO A 335 7.47 55.12 0.78
CA PRO A 335 6.70 54.11 1.50
C PRO A 335 7.64 53.09 2.13
N SER A 336 7.47 52.83 3.43
CA SER A 336 8.19 51.72 4.06
C SER A 336 7.77 50.44 3.37
N VAL A 337 8.75 49.67 2.89
CA VAL A 337 8.49 48.32 2.42
C VAL A 337 7.94 47.54 3.62
N PRO A 338 6.84 46.77 3.47
CA PRO A 338 6.41 45.86 4.53
C PRO A 338 7.55 44.93 4.93
N PRO A 339 7.74 44.61 6.22
CA PRO A 339 8.76 43.64 6.61
C PRO A 339 8.46 42.30 5.92
N THR A 340 9.45 41.75 5.21
CA THR A 340 9.35 40.41 4.61
C THR A 340 8.98 39.42 5.73
N PRO A 341 7.98 38.53 5.52
CA PRO A 341 7.65 37.53 6.53
C PRO A 341 8.87 36.66 6.86
N PRO A 342 9.01 36.18 8.11
CA PRO A 342 10.15 35.36 8.50
C PRO A 342 10.15 34.06 7.70
N GLN A 343 11.31 33.73 7.11
CA GLN A 343 11.48 32.50 6.33
C GLN A 343 11.21 31.26 7.20
N THR A 344 10.44 30.32 6.68
CA THR A 344 10.20 29.02 7.31
C THR A 344 11.45 28.14 7.19
N PRO A 345 11.60 27.05 7.98
CA PRO A 345 12.69 26.09 7.79
C PRO A 345 12.71 25.55 6.34
N THR A 346 11.54 25.23 5.77
CA THR A 346 11.38 24.80 4.39
C THR A 346 11.98 25.79 3.39
N ASP A 347 11.81 27.11 3.60
CA ASP A 347 12.35 28.16 2.72
C ASP A 347 13.89 28.20 2.69
N THR A 348 14.56 27.63 3.69
CA THR A 348 16.02 27.62 3.79
C THR A 348 16.69 26.43 3.10
N VAL A 349 15.92 25.43 2.65
CA VAL A 349 16.44 24.24 1.96
C VAL A 349 16.88 24.60 0.54
N ASP A 350 18.11 24.25 0.18
CA ASP A 350 18.68 24.43 -1.17
C ASP A 350 18.83 23.07 -1.88
N GLN A 351 19.13 22.00 -1.11
CA GLN A 351 19.33 20.65 -1.63
C GLN A 351 18.87 19.55 -0.67
N LEU A 352 18.64 18.36 -1.23
CA LEU A 352 18.53 17.09 -0.52
C LEU A 352 19.77 16.24 -0.81
N GLN A 353 20.20 15.44 0.16
CA GLN A 353 21.25 14.42 0.01
C GLN A 353 20.77 13.07 0.60
N ASP A 354 21.35 11.97 0.14
CA ASP A 354 21.27 10.68 0.83
C ASP A 354 21.94 10.80 2.21
N ALA A 355 21.38 10.12 3.22
CA ALA A 355 21.97 9.98 4.55
C ALA A 355 22.55 8.56 4.73
N ASP A 356 23.45 8.18 3.81
CA ASP A 356 24.19 6.91 3.77
C ASP A 356 23.28 5.66 3.71
N THR A 357 22.26 5.69 2.83
CA THR A 357 21.30 4.59 2.65
C THR A 357 21.98 3.31 2.13
N ALA A 358 21.98 2.26 2.95
CA ALA A 358 22.49 0.94 2.58
C ALA A 358 21.65 0.27 1.48
N LYS A 359 22.26 -0.64 0.70
CA LYS A 359 21.62 -1.33 -0.43
C LYS A 359 20.25 -1.91 -0.04
N LEU A 360 19.21 -1.41 -0.69
CA LEU A 360 17.82 -1.83 -0.47
C LEU A 360 17.55 -3.12 -1.23
N THR A 361 17.52 -4.25 -0.55
CA THR A 361 17.08 -5.53 -1.13
C THR A 361 16.36 -6.40 -0.09
N ALA A 362 15.30 -7.07 -0.52
CA ALA A 362 14.53 -8.04 0.26
C ALA A 362 13.98 -9.13 -0.67
N MET A 363 13.64 -10.29 -0.11
CA MET A 363 12.91 -11.33 -0.84
C MET A 363 11.42 -10.93 -0.98
N ALA A 364 10.73 -11.49 -1.98
CA ALA A 364 9.31 -11.29 -2.17
C ALA A 364 8.52 -11.65 -0.90
N GLY A 365 7.71 -10.70 -0.41
CA GLY A 365 6.99 -10.80 0.86
C GLY A 365 7.77 -10.42 2.14
N ASP A 366 9.08 -10.18 2.09
CA ASP A 366 9.89 -9.79 3.27
C ASP A 366 9.93 -8.27 3.53
N THR A 367 10.12 -7.87 4.79
CA THR A 367 10.44 -6.48 5.16
C THR A 367 11.91 -6.17 4.86
N PHE A 368 12.18 -5.02 4.24
CA PHE A 368 13.55 -4.54 4.00
C PHE A 368 14.24 -4.22 5.32
N THR A 369 15.44 -4.78 5.50
CA THR A 369 16.27 -4.58 6.71
C THR A 369 16.94 -3.20 6.73
N ALA A 370 17.32 -2.68 5.56
CA ALA A 370 17.78 -1.31 5.38
C ALA A 370 16.59 -0.33 5.27
N ARG A 371 16.82 0.94 5.64
CA ARG A 371 15.85 2.03 5.52
C ARG A 371 16.47 3.21 4.78
N ILE A 372 15.64 3.93 4.02
CA ILE A 372 16.03 5.16 3.34
C ILE A 372 16.17 6.30 4.36
N GLY A 373 17.31 6.98 4.33
CA GLY A 373 17.53 8.24 5.04
C GLY A 373 17.77 9.38 4.06
N THR A 374 17.08 10.51 4.21
CA THR A 374 17.33 11.72 3.41
C THR A 374 17.66 12.90 4.30
N ARG A 375 18.72 13.63 3.96
CA ARG A 375 19.22 14.82 4.65
C ARG A 375 18.80 16.08 3.88
N ALA A 376 18.13 17.01 4.55
CA ALA A 376 17.78 18.33 4.00
C ALA A 376 18.81 19.38 4.41
N GLU A 377 19.30 20.18 3.46
CA GLU A 377 20.40 21.12 3.69
C GLU A 377 20.15 22.51 3.10
N THR A 378 20.69 23.51 3.79
CA THR A 378 20.90 24.85 3.24
C THR A 378 22.03 24.85 2.21
N LYS A 379 22.09 25.92 1.42
CA LYS A 379 23.19 26.21 0.46
C LYS A 379 24.61 26.20 1.05
N ALA A 380 24.73 26.26 2.38
CA ALA A 380 25.99 26.23 3.11
C ALA A 380 26.31 24.84 3.70
N GLY A 381 25.64 23.78 3.24
CA GLY A 381 25.79 22.41 3.77
C GLY A 381 25.31 22.23 5.21
N LYS A 382 24.59 23.21 5.78
CA LYS A 382 24.03 23.08 7.13
C LYS A 382 22.70 22.33 7.11
N PRO A 383 22.47 21.37 8.01
CA PRO A 383 21.23 20.61 8.07
C PRO A 383 20.03 21.49 8.44
N VAL A 384 18.85 21.13 7.93
CA VAL A 384 17.59 21.83 8.17
C VAL A 384 16.57 20.89 8.81
N GLY A 385 16.37 21.06 10.13
CA GLY A 385 15.35 20.34 10.88
C GLY A 385 13.94 20.91 10.68
N LYS A 386 12.91 20.12 11.02
CA LYS A 386 11.48 20.45 10.90
C LYS A 386 10.96 20.65 9.46
N VAL A 387 11.65 20.09 8.46
CA VAL A 387 11.23 20.06 7.06
C VAL A 387 10.41 18.79 6.81
N ARG A 388 9.29 18.89 6.07
CA ARG A 388 8.55 17.71 5.61
C ARG A 388 9.22 17.13 4.36
N ILE A 389 9.73 15.90 4.46
CA ILE A 389 10.22 15.10 3.33
C ILE A 389 9.17 14.05 2.99
N ARG A 390 8.72 14.03 1.74
CA ARG A 390 7.81 13.04 1.19
C ARG A 390 8.60 12.05 0.34
N PHE A 391 8.51 10.78 0.73
CA PHE A 391 8.99 9.63 -0.02
C PHE A 391 7.83 9.02 -0.81
N THR A 392 8.04 8.77 -2.11
CA THR A 392 7.04 8.16 -3.01
C THR A 392 7.65 6.92 -3.66
N ILE A 393 7.00 5.77 -3.53
CA ILE A 393 7.36 4.51 -4.17
C ILE A 393 6.75 4.46 -5.57
N THR A 394 7.56 4.14 -6.57
CA THR A 394 7.16 3.97 -7.98
C THR A 394 7.77 2.69 -8.56
N GLY A 395 6.92 1.82 -9.09
CA GLY A 395 7.28 0.51 -9.64
C GLY A 395 6.08 -0.42 -9.64
N ASP A 396 6.24 -1.63 -10.18
CA ASP A 396 5.17 -2.64 -10.31
C ASP A 396 5.37 -3.87 -9.40
N THR A 397 6.40 -3.84 -8.53
CA THR A 397 6.74 -4.87 -7.54
C THR A 397 5.69 -5.05 -6.42
N ASN A 398 4.70 -4.15 -6.36
CA ASN A 398 3.74 -4.00 -5.26
C ASN A 398 4.40 -3.75 -3.87
N ALA A 399 5.63 -3.24 -3.85
CA ALA A 399 6.29 -2.82 -2.62
C ALA A 399 5.59 -1.59 -1.98
N THR A 400 5.62 -1.52 -0.66
CA THR A 400 4.97 -0.46 0.14
C THR A 400 5.84 -0.03 1.32
N PHE A 401 5.49 1.07 1.99
CA PHE A 401 5.96 1.37 3.34
C PHE A 401 5.19 0.51 4.36
N THR A 402 5.77 0.34 5.55
CA THR A 402 5.11 -0.34 6.69
C THR A 402 3.76 0.35 7.02
N GLY A 403 2.66 -0.31 6.67
CA GLY A 403 1.30 0.27 6.66
C GLY A 403 0.57 0.12 5.31
N GLY A 404 1.27 -0.29 4.25
CA GLY A 404 0.69 -0.51 2.92
C GLY A 404 0.54 0.78 2.10
N GLU A 405 1.10 1.91 2.53
CA GLU A 405 1.18 3.14 1.74
C GLU A 405 2.31 3.10 0.71
N THR A 406 2.07 3.64 -0.49
CA THR A 406 3.14 3.95 -1.46
C THR A 406 3.76 5.32 -1.23
N VAL A 407 3.22 6.13 -0.32
CA VAL A 407 3.74 7.46 0.03
C VAL A 407 3.85 7.61 1.54
N ALA A 408 4.99 8.08 2.02
CA ALA A 408 5.23 8.42 3.42
C ALA A 408 5.77 9.84 3.53
N THR A 409 5.31 10.63 4.51
CA THR A 409 5.86 11.97 4.78
C THR A 409 6.42 12.01 6.20
N VAL A 410 7.71 12.32 6.32
CA VAL A 410 8.47 12.34 7.58
C VAL A 410 9.05 13.73 7.81
N VAL A 411 9.08 14.17 9.06
CA VAL A 411 9.66 15.47 9.44
C VAL A 411 11.14 15.28 9.80
N THR A 412 12.03 16.13 9.28
CA THR A 412 13.47 16.06 9.60
C THR A 412 13.75 16.38 11.07
N ASP A 413 14.67 15.62 11.66
CA ASP A 413 15.17 15.78 13.02
C ASP A 413 16.06 17.04 13.20
N ALA A 414 16.66 17.21 14.38
CA ALA A 414 17.57 18.34 14.65
C ALA A 414 18.87 18.29 13.82
N GLN A 415 19.18 17.12 13.25
CA GLN A 415 20.30 16.84 12.37
C GLN A 415 19.90 16.97 10.89
N GLY A 416 18.66 17.40 10.58
CA GLY A 416 18.15 17.59 9.23
C GLY A 416 17.86 16.29 8.48
N THR A 417 17.83 15.14 9.16
CA THR A 417 17.59 13.83 8.55
C THR A 417 16.13 13.40 8.76
N ALA A 418 15.51 12.92 7.68
CA ALA A 418 14.24 12.20 7.70
C ALA A 418 14.51 10.74 7.35
N LEU A 419 14.17 9.82 8.26
CA LEU A 419 14.26 8.38 8.05
C LEU A 419 12.88 7.86 7.62
N ALA A 420 12.79 7.24 6.44
CA ALA A 420 11.55 6.66 5.96
C ALA A 420 11.06 5.50 6.87
N PRO A 421 9.76 5.16 6.85
CA PRO A 421 9.28 3.89 7.37
C PRO A 421 10.02 2.72 6.69
N ALA A 422 10.07 1.55 7.31
CA ALA A 422 10.65 0.38 6.66
C ALA A 422 9.83 0.02 5.42
N LEU A 423 10.52 -0.34 4.33
CA LEU A 423 9.89 -0.86 3.12
C LEU A 423 9.48 -2.32 3.35
N GLN A 424 8.39 -2.71 2.71
CA GLN A 424 7.83 -4.05 2.69
C GLN A 424 7.78 -4.49 1.23
N ALA A 425 8.42 -5.62 0.90
CA ALA A 425 8.35 -6.18 -0.44
C ALA A 425 6.93 -6.69 -0.72
N GLY A 426 6.46 -6.47 -1.96
CA GLY A 426 5.35 -7.22 -2.51
C GLY A 426 5.80 -8.59 -3.00
N GLU A 427 4.87 -9.37 -3.54
CA GLU A 427 5.18 -10.72 -4.08
C GLU A 427 5.78 -10.68 -5.50
N LYS A 428 5.78 -9.53 -6.19
CA LYS A 428 6.35 -9.41 -7.54
C LYS A 428 7.80 -8.98 -7.48
N THR A 429 8.67 -9.79 -8.09
CA THR A 429 10.11 -9.53 -8.20
C THR A 429 10.43 -8.43 -9.22
N GLY A 430 11.56 -7.75 -9.02
CA GLY A 430 12.03 -6.66 -9.86
C GLY A 430 12.63 -5.50 -9.08
N ASP A 431 13.12 -4.50 -9.81
CA ASP A 431 13.56 -3.23 -9.24
C ASP A 431 12.39 -2.23 -9.17
N PHE A 432 12.41 -1.39 -8.14
CA PHE A 432 11.53 -0.23 -8.00
C PHE A 432 12.31 0.97 -7.48
N GLU A 433 11.70 2.15 -7.60
CA GLU A 433 12.30 3.43 -7.23
C GLU A 433 11.53 4.05 -6.06
N VAL A 434 12.25 4.78 -5.20
CA VAL A 434 11.65 5.62 -4.17
C VAL A 434 12.22 7.03 -4.29
N THR A 435 11.36 8.00 -4.60
CA THR A 435 11.74 9.41 -4.78
C THR A 435 11.47 10.22 -3.52
N ALA A 436 12.49 10.90 -2.99
CA ALA A 436 12.38 11.83 -1.86
C ALA A 436 12.28 13.29 -2.34
N THR A 437 11.27 14.01 -1.84
CA THR A 437 10.95 15.41 -2.20
C THR A 437 10.67 16.26 -0.96
N VAL A 438 10.96 17.57 -1.02
CA VAL A 438 10.51 18.53 0.01
C VAL A 438 9.05 18.89 -0.25
N VAL A 439 8.20 18.81 0.78
CA VAL A 439 6.78 19.24 0.65
C VAL A 439 6.69 20.76 0.78
N GLY A 440 6.00 21.39 -0.18
CA GLY A 440 5.84 22.85 -0.24
C GLY A 440 6.99 23.60 -0.91
N ARG A 441 8.01 22.92 -1.46
CA ARG A 441 9.14 23.57 -2.15
C ARG A 441 9.82 22.68 -3.19
N SER A 442 9.97 23.21 -4.40
CA SER A 442 10.74 22.57 -5.47
C SER A 442 12.25 22.71 -5.23
N VAL A 443 12.90 21.60 -4.87
CA VAL A 443 14.35 21.37 -4.93
C VAL A 443 14.61 20.08 -5.72
N LYS A 444 15.88 19.76 -6.03
CA LYS A 444 16.21 18.47 -6.66
C LYS A 444 15.82 17.30 -5.74
N SER A 445 15.21 16.26 -6.30
CA SER A 445 14.96 14.99 -5.61
C SER A 445 16.25 14.24 -5.26
N VAL A 446 16.11 13.26 -4.35
CA VAL A 446 17.03 12.13 -4.22
C VAL A 446 16.23 10.87 -4.44
N ASP A 447 16.74 10.00 -5.31
CA ASP A 447 16.01 8.84 -5.84
C ASP A 447 16.77 7.56 -5.48
N TYR A 448 16.07 6.58 -4.93
CA TYR A 448 16.64 5.36 -4.33
C TYR A 448 16.13 4.11 -5.05
N THR A 449 17.02 3.34 -5.67
CA THR A 449 16.68 2.04 -6.28
C THR A 449 16.63 0.94 -5.22
N ALA A 450 15.60 0.09 -5.28
CA ALA A 450 15.40 -1.05 -4.39
C ALA A 450 14.97 -2.31 -5.17
N THR A 451 15.49 -3.48 -4.79
CA THR A 451 15.27 -4.74 -5.50
C THR A 451 14.47 -5.74 -4.66
N VAL A 452 13.33 -6.22 -5.19
CA VAL A 452 12.63 -7.41 -4.70
C VAL A 452 13.17 -8.65 -5.42
N THR A 453 13.83 -9.55 -4.69
CA THR A 453 14.34 -10.83 -5.21
C THR A 453 13.31 -11.95 -5.05
N ALA A 454 13.47 -13.04 -5.80
CA ALA A 454 12.62 -14.22 -5.65
C ALA A 454 12.73 -14.83 -4.24
N ARG A 455 11.66 -15.49 -3.80
CA ARG A 455 11.71 -16.43 -2.67
C ARG A 455 12.70 -17.56 -3.01
N ALA A 456 13.37 -18.08 -1.99
CA ALA A 456 14.61 -18.83 -2.14
C ALA A 456 14.74 -19.92 -1.07
N ALA A 457 15.45 -21.00 -1.41
CA ALA A 457 15.85 -22.07 -0.52
C ALA A 457 17.33 -22.41 -0.72
N ASP A 458 18.04 -22.70 0.38
CA ASP A 458 19.44 -23.13 0.38
C ASP A 458 19.58 -24.64 0.59
N THR A 459 18.49 -25.31 0.98
CA THR A 459 18.46 -26.70 1.37
C THR A 459 17.21 -27.39 0.81
N LEU A 460 17.39 -28.53 0.16
CA LEU A 460 16.32 -29.38 -0.38
C LEU A 460 16.49 -30.82 0.13
N VAL A 461 15.43 -31.40 0.69
CA VAL A 461 15.45 -32.75 1.29
C VAL A 461 14.26 -33.56 0.78
N ARG A 462 14.51 -34.76 0.22
CA ARG A 462 13.44 -35.71 -0.13
C ARG A 462 12.77 -36.23 1.15
N THR A 463 11.44 -36.24 1.21
CA THR A 463 10.69 -36.57 2.45
C THR A 463 10.36 -38.06 2.62
N GLY A 464 10.84 -38.93 1.73
CA GLY A 464 10.62 -40.38 1.82
C GLY A 464 11.74 -41.19 1.16
N ASP A 465 12.04 -42.34 1.76
CA ASP A 465 13.25 -43.12 1.44
C ASP A 465 13.04 -44.23 0.40
N THR A 466 11.79 -44.48 -0.02
CA THR A 466 11.44 -45.57 -0.96
C THR A 466 12.26 -45.49 -2.25
N PRO A 467 12.92 -46.57 -2.71
CA PRO A 467 13.63 -46.58 -3.99
C PRO A 467 12.71 -46.23 -5.16
N LEU A 468 13.17 -45.34 -6.04
CA LEU A 468 12.42 -44.90 -7.22
C LEU A 468 12.79 -45.80 -8.42
N VAL A 469 12.02 -46.86 -8.58
CA VAL A 469 12.22 -47.89 -9.62
C VAL A 469 10.96 -48.02 -10.46
N CYS A 470 11.10 -48.19 -11.77
CA CYS A 470 10.02 -48.60 -12.67
C CYS A 470 10.54 -49.57 -13.76
N THR A 471 9.62 -50.14 -14.53
CA THR A 471 9.94 -50.90 -15.75
C THR A 471 10.01 -49.98 -16.97
N PRO A 472 10.71 -50.37 -18.05
CA PRO A 472 10.63 -49.72 -19.37
C PRO A 472 9.18 -49.41 -19.79
N GLY A 473 8.97 -48.21 -20.34
CA GLY A 473 7.64 -47.71 -20.72
C GLY A 473 6.66 -47.44 -19.56
N GLY A 474 7.10 -47.57 -18.30
CA GLY A 474 6.24 -47.53 -17.12
C GLY A 474 5.98 -46.14 -16.52
N GLU A 475 5.20 -46.13 -15.44
CA GLU A 475 5.03 -45.00 -14.52
C GLU A 475 5.78 -45.32 -13.22
N PHE A 476 6.45 -44.33 -12.62
CA PHE A 476 7.01 -44.48 -11.27
C PHE A 476 5.88 -44.44 -10.24
N ALA A 477 5.74 -45.50 -9.44
CA ALA A 477 4.60 -45.67 -8.52
C ALA A 477 4.55 -44.62 -7.39
N GLU A 478 5.71 -44.12 -6.96
CA GLU A 478 5.86 -43.11 -5.92
C GLU A 478 6.15 -41.73 -6.53
N GLN A 479 5.38 -40.71 -6.16
CA GLN A 479 5.70 -39.32 -6.50
C GLN A 479 6.79 -38.78 -5.59
N ILE A 480 7.74 -38.04 -6.17
CA ILE A 480 8.85 -37.46 -5.42
C ILE A 480 8.33 -36.25 -4.63
N GLN A 481 8.41 -36.32 -3.31
CA GLN A 481 8.16 -35.18 -2.43
C GLN A 481 9.48 -34.61 -1.91
N VAL A 482 9.59 -33.28 -1.91
CA VAL A 482 10.77 -32.53 -1.46
C VAL A 482 10.33 -31.43 -0.51
N LYS A 483 11.01 -31.31 0.62
CA LYS A 483 10.90 -30.15 1.52
C LYS A 483 12.05 -29.19 1.27
N ALA A 484 11.71 -27.91 1.12
CA ALA A 484 12.64 -26.80 1.00
C ALA A 484 12.74 -26.03 2.33
N THR A 485 13.95 -25.57 2.63
CA THR A 485 14.23 -24.64 3.74
C THR A 485 15.24 -23.58 3.32
N TYR A 486 15.20 -22.43 3.98
CA TYR A 486 16.17 -21.34 3.83
C TYR A 486 16.67 -20.94 5.22
N LYS A 487 17.99 -21.05 5.45
CA LYS A 487 18.65 -20.76 6.74
C LYS A 487 18.02 -21.49 7.92
N GLY A 488 17.47 -22.69 7.67
CA GLY A 488 16.75 -23.52 8.65
C GLY A 488 15.28 -23.18 8.87
N ALA A 489 14.76 -22.10 8.26
CA ALA A 489 13.32 -21.79 8.25
C ALA A 489 12.62 -22.48 7.06
N VAL A 490 11.29 -22.62 7.13
CA VAL A 490 10.46 -23.08 6.00
C VAL A 490 10.61 -22.10 4.83
N ALA A 491 10.82 -22.62 3.61
CA ALA A 491 10.84 -21.84 2.38
C ALA A 491 9.52 -22.05 1.61
N ASP A 492 8.51 -21.26 1.93
CA ASP A 492 7.23 -21.25 1.21
C ASP A 492 7.35 -20.54 -0.15
N LYS A 493 6.41 -20.84 -1.06
CA LYS A 493 6.22 -20.15 -2.35
C LYS A 493 7.53 -19.92 -3.13
N THR A 494 8.44 -20.88 -3.03
CA THR A 494 9.77 -20.84 -3.65
C THR A 494 9.71 -21.61 -4.95
N GLU A 495 10.19 -21.00 -6.05
CA GLU A 495 10.21 -21.67 -7.35
C GLU A 495 11.22 -22.82 -7.33
N VAL A 496 10.81 -23.97 -7.84
CA VAL A 496 11.63 -25.17 -8.00
C VAL A 496 11.74 -25.48 -9.49
N THR A 497 12.97 -25.63 -9.97
CA THR A 497 13.27 -26.20 -11.29
C THR A 497 13.72 -27.65 -11.13
N VAL A 498 13.28 -28.52 -12.04
CA VAL A 498 13.64 -29.93 -12.07
C VAL A 498 14.13 -30.29 -13.46
N THR A 499 15.30 -30.91 -13.58
CA THR A 499 15.91 -31.36 -14.85
C THR A 499 16.45 -32.78 -14.72
N LEU A 500 16.14 -33.64 -15.68
CA LEU A 500 16.83 -34.92 -15.83
C LEU A 500 18.19 -34.70 -16.49
N ILE A 501 19.27 -34.93 -15.73
CA ILE A 501 20.65 -34.76 -16.20
C ILE A 501 21.27 -36.11 -16.56
N LYS A 502 22.30 -36.10 -17.41
CA LYS A 502 23.11 -37.30 -17.66
C LYS A 502 23.89 -37.71 -16.41
N SER A 503 24.18 -39.01 -16.30
CA SER A 503 25.16 -39.51 -15.33
C SER A 503 26.57 -39.11 -15.77
N ALA A 504 27.44 -38.75 -14.82
CA ALA A 504 28.83 -38.41 -15.10
C ALA A 504 29.67 -39.67 -15.34
N GLY A 505 29.51 -40.29 -16.51
CA GLY A 505 30.26 -41.51 -16.90
C GLY A 505 30.00 -42.08 -18.29
N ASP A 506 28.86 -41.78 -18.94
CA ASP A 506 28.40 -42.52 -20.13
C ASP A 506 28.97 -42.05 -21.49
N ASP A 507 30.03 -41.24 -21.53
CA ASP A 507 30.78 -40.94 -22.76
C ASP A 507 31.69 -42.12 -23.17
N THR A 508 31.08 -43.25 -23.52
CA THR A 508 31.75 -44.39 -24.17
C THR A 508 31.25 -44.53 -25.61
N PRO A 509 32.03 -44.10 -26.63
CA PRO A 509 31.67 -44.33 -28.03
C PRO A 509 31.54 -45.82 -28.33
N GLY A 510 30.37 -46.24 -28.84
CA GLY A 510 30.11 -47.63 -29.21
C GLY A 510 31.07 -48.12 -30.29
N ALA A 511 31.74 -49.25 -30.04
CA ALA A 511 32.68 -49.84 -30.98
C ALA A 511 31.97 -50.71 -32.02
N ASP A 512 32.21 -50.44 -33.30
CA ASP A 512 31.90 -51.34 -34.42
C ASP A 512 32.87 -51.09 -35.60
N GLY A 513 33.05 -52.05 -36.50
CA GLY A 513 33.50 -51.78 -37.87
C GLY A 513 35.01 -51.71 -38.17
N SER A 514 35.76 -52.79 -37.91
CA SER A 514 36.83 -53.33 -38.79
C SER A 514 37.92 -52.42 -39.41
N SER A 515 39.21 -52.66 -39.07
CA SER A 515 40.33 -52.76 -40.04
C SER A 515 41.67 -53.23 -39.42
N GLN A 516 42.25 -54.29 -39.98
CA GLN A 516 43.71 -54.56 -39.98
C GLN A 516 44.33 -53.81 -41.20
N PRO A 517 45.65 -53.50 -41.29
CA PRO A 517 46.74 -54.43 -40.93
C PRO A 517 48.06 -53.84 -40.35
N THR A 518 48.93 -54.75 -39.88
CA THR A 518 50.43 -54.71 -39.88
C THR A 518 51.19 -53.42 -39.52
N GLY A 519 52.04 -53.50 -38.50
CA GLY A 519 53.16 -52.57 -38.22
C GLY A 519 54.07 -53.12 -37.12
N ASP A 520 55.37 -52.84 -37.18
CA ASP A 520 56.41 -53.41 -36.31
C ASP A 520 57.01 -52.38 -35.33
N ASP A 521 57.95 -52.85 -34.49
CA ASP A 521 58.99 -52.12 -33.74
C ASP A 521 58.70 -51.36 -32.41
N THR A 522 59.13 -52.00 -31.33
CA THR A 522 60.22 -51.61 -30.38
C THR A 522 60.33 -50.16 -29.83
N PRO A 523 60.49 -49.96 -28.49
CA PRO A 523 60.39 -48.62 -27.85
C PRO A 523 61.72 -47.91 -27.51
N GLY A 524 61.64 -46.58 -27.32
CA GLY A 524 62.62 -45.71 -26.65
C GLY A 524 62.16 -44.24 -26.64
N GLY A 525 62.51 -43.39 -25.67
CA GLY A 525 63.36 -43.56 -24.49
C GLY A 525 63.34 -42.33 -23.56
N ALA A 526 64.40 -42.15 -22.75
CA ALA A 526 64.58 -41.04 -21.80
C ALA A 526 64.67 -39.64 -22.48
N GLY A 527 64.56 -38.50 -21.79
CA GLY A 527 64.65 -38.28 -20.34
C GLY A 527 64.41 -36.82 -19.88
N PRO A 528 64.87 -36.42 -18.67
CA PRO A 528 64.34 -35.26 -17.94
C PRO A 528 65.34 -34.09 -17.70
N SER A 529 64.81 -32.98 -17.15
CA SER A 529 65.48 -32.00 -16.27
C SER A 529 64.41 -31.50 -15.26
N GLN A 530 64.63 -31.28 -13.94
CA GLN A 530 65.70 -30.59 -13.18
C GLN A 530 65.78 -29.07 -13.47
N SER A 531 66.02 -28.14 -12.52
CA SER A 531 66.05 -28.09 -11.03
C SER A 531 66.33 -26.61 -10.64
N THR A 532 66.19 -26.03 -9.43
CA THR A 532 65.96 -26.42 -8.01
C THR A 532 64.87 -25.47 -7.40
N GLY A 533 64.51 -25.40 -6.11
CA GLY A 533 64.80 -26.13 -4.85
C GLY A 533 64.50 -25.24 -3.62
N ASP A 534 64.35 -25.87 -2.44
CA ASP A 534 64.73 -25.45 -1.06
C ASP A 534 64.32 -24.04 -0.52
N ASP A 535 64.04 -23.81 0.77
CA ASP A 535 64.61 -24.42 1.99
C ASP A 535 63.62 -24.41 3.21
N ALA A 536 64.08 -24.70 4.44
CA ALA A 536 63.27 -25.34 5.50
C ALA A 536 62.74 -24.50 6.72
N GLN A 537 61.91 -25.21 7.51
CA GLN A 537 61.34 -25.01 8.88
C GLN A 537 62.38 -24.72 10.02
N PRO A 538 62.07 -24.57 11.36
CA PRO A 538 60.89 -25.03 12.15
C PRO A 538 60.32 -24.22 13.38
N ALA A 539 59.03 -24.47 13.69
CA ALA A 539 58.43 -24.86 15.02
C ALA A 539 58.23 -23.92 16.26
N ASP A 540 57.41 -24.49 17.18
CA ASP A 540 57.06 -24.23 18.60
C ASP A 540 56.13 -23.04 18.98
N GLY A 541 55.09 -23.22 19.84
CA GLY A 541 54.57 -24.44 20.50
C GLY A 541 53.33 -24.22 21.42
N ALA A 542 52.84 -25.31 22.07
CA ALA A 542 51.68 -25.43 23.01
C ALA A 542 50.24 -25.36 22.40
N THR A 543 49.42 -26.43 22.30
CA THR A 543 48.74 -27.35 23.27
C THR A 543 47.63 -26.71 24.12
N SER A 544 46.43 -27.26 24.32
CA SER A 544 45.67 -28.45 23.80
C SER A 544 44.16 -28.24 24.19
N SER A 545 43.14 -29.13 24.12
CA SER A 545 42.91 -30.56 23.80
C SER A 545 41.41 -30.72 23.41
N ALA A 546 40.99 -31.32 22.30
CA ALA A 546 40.93 -32.76 21.92
C ALA A 546 39.67 -33.53 22.41
N GLY A 547 38.92 -34.11 21.45
CA GLY A 547 37.77 -35.02 21.67
C GLY A 547 36.56 -34.70 20.77
N GLY A 548 36.13 -35.52 19.82
CA GLY A 548 36.72 -36.77 19.32
C GLY A 548 35.69 -37.75 18.74
N ALA A 549 35.32 -37.59 17.46
CA ALA A 549 34.53 -38.56 16.70
C ALA A 549 35.07 -38.67 15.26
N ALA A 550 35.03 -39.85 14.66
CA ALA A 550 35.78 -40.16 13.44
C ALA A 550 35.10 -39.67 12.14
N GLN A 551 35.91 -39.30 11.16
CA GLN A 551 35.49 -38.84 9.84
C GLN A 551 35.88 -39.90 8.79
N ALA A 552 34.90 -40.33 7.98
CA ALA A 552 35.13 -41.21 6.82
C ALA A 552 35.56 -40.38 5.59
N PRO A 553 36.27 -40.98 4.61
CA PRO A 553 36.84 -40.24 3.48
C PRO A 553 35.76 -39.78 2.49
N GLY A 554 36.07 -38.67 1.83
CA GLY A 554 35.11 -37.83 1.11
C GLY A 554 34.49 -38.41 -0.15
N ASP A 555 33.43 -37.74 -0.56
CA ASP A 555 32.92 -37.73 -1.92
C ASP A 555 32.58 -36.26 -2.27
N THR A 556 33.53 -35.54 -2.86
CA THR A 556 33.34 -34.15 -3.27
C THR A 556 32.60 -34.12 -4.61
N ALA A 557 31.28 -33.98 -4.54
CA ALA A 557 30.45 -33.74 -5.72
C ALA A 557 30.96 -32.50 -6.50
N PRO A 558 31.10 -32.57 -7.82
CA PRO A 558 31.68 -31.49 -8.61
C PRO A 558 30.72 -30.29 -8.67
N SER A 559 31.22 -29.11 -8.32
CA SER A 559 30.56 -27.84 -8.59
C SER A 559 30.69 -27.49 -10.08
N GLY A 560 29.62 -27.66 -10.86
CA GLY A 560 29.57 -27.29 -12.27
C GLY A 560 28.15 -27.27 -12.82
N ASP A 561 27.79 -26.19 -13.50
CA ASP A 561 26.44 -26.00 -14.05
C ASP A 561 26.18 -26.84 -15.32
N ASP A 562 27.24 -27.24 -16.04
CA ASP A 562 27.28 -27.95 -17.33
C ASP A 562 26.80 -29.43 -17.30
N ALA A 563 25.90 -29.78 -16.38
CA ALA A 563 25.22 -31.07 -16.41
C ALA A 563 24.17 -31.10 -17.55
N THR A 564 24.59 -31.57 -18.73
CA THR A 564 23.70 -31.64 -19.92
C THR A 564 22.44 -32.46 -19.66
N GLU A 565 21.31 -31.98 -20.20
CA GLU A 565 20.02 -32.68 -20.14
C GLU A 565 20.12 -34.04 -20.83
N ASN A 566 19.46 -35.05 -20.26
CA ASN A 566 19.42 -36.40 -20.81
C ASN A 566 18.26 -36.51 -21.81
N ASP A 567 18.48 -37.06 -23.01
CA ASP A 567 17.45 -37.22 -24.05
C ASP A 567 16.77 -38.60 -24.04
N LYS A 568 17.04 -39.43 -23.02
CA LYS A 568 16.56 -40.81 -22.85
C LYS A 568 16.09 -41.10 -21.42
N GLY A 569 15.33 -42.17 -21.24
CA GLY A 569 14.87 -42.64 -19.95
C GLY A 569 13.72 -41.81 -19.38
N PRO A 570 13.72 -41.49 -18.07
CA PRO A 570 12.59 -40.85 -17.40
C PRO A 570 12.13 -39.51 -18.02
N TYR A 571 10.85 -39.18 -17.86
CA TYR A 571 10.27 -37.92 -18.31
C TYR A 571 8.99 -37.55 -17.53
N PHE A 572 8.70 -36.25 -17.45
CA PHE A 572 7.40 -35.73 -17.01
C PHE A 572 6.52 -35.49 -18.24
N LYS A 573 5.21 -35.37 -18.02
CA LYS A 573 4.27 -34.95 -19.07
C LYS A 573 3.90 -33.49 -18.88
N ASP A 574 3.97 -32.71 -19.96
CA ASP A 574 3.43 -31.35 -20.00
C ASP A 574 1.89 -31.35 -20.10
N VAL A 575 1.29 -30.16 -20.22
CA VAL A 575 -0.18 -29.99 -20.29
C VAL A 575 -0.82 -30.63 -21.53
N ASP A 576 -0.06 -30.84 -22.59
CA ASP A 576 -0.48 -31.52 -23.82
C ASP A 576 -0.20 -33.04 -23.77
N GLY A 577 0.33 -33.53 -22.65
CA GLY A 577 0.69 -34.94 -22.42
C GLY A 577 2.01 -35.37 -23.04
N LYS A 578 2.79 -34.45 -23.59
CA LYS A 578 4.07 -34.70 -24.28
C LYS A 578 5.21 -34.81 -23.26
N ALA A 579 6.21 -35.62 -23.61
CA ALA A 579 7.39 -35.84 -22.78
C ALA A 579 8.27 -34.58 -22.68
N VAL A 580 8.54 -34.14 -21.45
CA VAL A 580 9.49 -33.08 -21.09
C VAL A 580 10.43 -33.56 -19.98
N ARG A 581 11.67 -33.07 -19.98
CA ARG A 581 12.71 -33.50 -19.03
C ARG A 581 13.27 -32.37 -18.17
N THR A 582 12.93 -31.13 -18.50
CA THR A 582 13.01 -29.98 -17.61
C THR A 582 11.60 -29.46 -17.33
N VAL A 583 11.32 -29.15 -16.07
CA VAL A 583 10.06 -28.56 -15.58
C VAL A 583 10.39 -27.38 -14.68
N THR A 584 9.79 -26.22 -14.98
CA THR A 584 9.90 -24.96 -14.24
C THR A 584 8.52 -24.52 -13.74
N GLY A 585 8.43 -23.43 -12.96
CA GLY A 585 7.14 -22.95 -12.45
C GLY A 585 6.45 -23.90 -11.47
N LEU A 586 7.20 -24.81 -10.84
CA LEU A 586 6.75 -25.55 -9.65
C LEU A 586 7.03 -24.70 -8.41
N TRP A 587 6.14 -24.75 -7.42
CA TRP A 587 6.21 -23.88 -6.23
C TRP A 587 5.99 -24.69 -4.96
N THR A 588 6.75 -24.39 -3.91
CA THR A 588 6.51 -24.96 -2.58
C THR A 588 5.24 -24.37 -1.92
N ASP A 589 4.54 -25.19 -1.14
CA ASP A 589 3.40 -24.77 -0.34
C ASP A 589 3.79 -23.94 0.90
N ASP A 590 2.80 -23.51 1.68
CA ASP A 590 2.99 -22.74 2.92
C ASP A 590 3.75 -23.52 4.03
N GLN A 591 4.10 -24.79 3.82
CA GLN A 591 4.92 -25.63 4.71
C GLN A 591 6.30 -25.96 4.10
N GLY A 592 6.61 -25.39 2.93
CA GLY A 592 7.84 -25.61 2.18
C GLY A 592 7.89 -26.96 1.47
N LEU A 593 6.75 -27.63 1.30
CA LEU A 593 6.67 -28.93 0.65
C LEU A 593 6.30 -28.76 -0.83
N LEU A 594 6.89 -29.59 -1.69
CA LEU A 594 6.50 -29.75 -3.09
C LEU A 594 6.35 -31.25 -3.40
N THR A 595 5.25 -31.62 -4.05
CA THR A 595 5.10 -32.93 -4.70
C THR A 595 5.34 -32.74 -6.19
N LEU A 596 6.33 -33.44 -6.76
CA LEU A 596 6.62 -33.35 -8.19
C LEU A 596 5.49 -33.99 -9.04
N PRO A 597 5.30 -33.53 -10.30
CA PRO A 597 4.42 -34.20 -11.25
C PRO A 597 4.76 -35.69 -11.43
N LYS A 598 3.80 -36.48 -11.93
CA LYS A 598 4.03 -37.90 -12.22
C LYS A 598 5.16 -38.10 -13.22
N LEU A 599 6.03 -39.05 -12.89
CA LEU A 599 7.20 -39.40 -13.69
C LEU A 599 6.96 -40.72 -14.43
N TYR A 600 7.37 -40.77 -15.68
CA TYR A 600 7.28 -41.90 -16.59
C TYR A 600 8.67 -42.31 -17.05
N ALA A 601 8.81 -43.48 -17.68
CA ALA A 601 10.01 -43.89 -18.41
C ALA A 601 9.69 -44.18 -19.89
N ASP A 602 10.67 -43.93 -20.77
CA ASP A 602 10.68 -44.55 -22.10
C ASP A 602 11.26 -45.98 -22.03
N ASP A 603 11.58 -46.59 -23.16
CA ASP A 603 12.10 -47.97 -23.19
C ASP A 603 13.56 -48.11 -22.71
N THR A 604 14.24 -47.00 -22.39
CA THR A 604 15.66 -47.00 -22.01
C THR A 604 15.86 -47.44 -20.56
N THR A 605 16.46 -48.61 -20.36
CA THR A 605 16.90 -49.09 -19.05
C THR A 605 18.14 -48.35 -18.55
N GLY A 606 18.29 -48.24 -17.22
CA GLY A 606 19.48 -47.63 -16.62
C GLY A 606 19.26 -46.93 -15.28
N THR A 607 20.33 -46.34 -14.76
CA THR A 607 20.30 -45.37 -13.65
C THR A 607 20.28 -43.96 -14.23
N PHE A 608 19.36 -43.12 -13.74
CA PHE A 608 19.21 -41.73 -14.19
C PHE A 608 19.23 -40.79 -13.00
N LEU A 609 19.62 -39.53 -13.22
CA LEU A 609 19.77 -38.52 -12.17
C LEU A 609 18.82 -37.35 -12.40
N LEU A 610 17.94 -37.10 -11.43
CA LEU A 610 17.02 -35.98 -11.43
C LEU A 610 17.59 -34.85 -10.55
N ARG A 611 18.05 -33.77 -11.16
CA ARG A 611 18.54 -32.57 -10.46
C ARG A 611 17.36 -31.65 -10.18
N ILE A 612 17.19 -31.28 -8.91
CA ILE A 612 16.17 -30.36 -8.39
C ILE A 612 16.90 -29.15 -7.83
N THR A 613 16.53 -27.94 -8.24
CA THR A 613 17.20 -26.68 -7.86
C THR A 613 16.20 -25.59 -7.48
N THR A 614 16.64 -24.67 -6.62
CA THR A 614 15.90 -23.46 -6.20
C THR A 614 16.76 -22.20 -6.31
N PRO A 615 16.16 -21.01 -6.49
CA PRO A 615 16.81 -19.75 -6.16
C PRO A 615 17.38 -19.82 -4.73
N GLY A 616 18.57 -19.28 -4.50
CA GLY A 616 19.30 -19.43 -3.23
C GLY A 616 20.30 -20.59 -3.19
N GLY A 617 20.31 -21.47 -4.21
CA GLY A 617 21.34 -22.50 -4.40
C GLY A 617 21.01 -23.88 -3.85
N GLY A 618 19.87 -24.04 -3.18
CA GLY A 618 19.35 -25.34 -2.75
C GLY A 618 19.30 -26.31 -3.92
N THR A 619 20.02 -27.42 -3.79
CA THR A 619 20.20 -28.43 -4.85
C THR A 619 20.05 -29.82 -4.25
N LEU A 620 19.25 -30.67 -4.90
CA LEU A 620 19.05 -32.07 -4.55
C LEU A 620 19.12 -32.92 -5.83
N VAL A 621 19.94 -33.98 -5.81
CA VAL A 621 20.01 -34.97 -6.89
C VAL A 621 19.34 -36.26 -6.41
N VAL A 622 18.32 -36.70 -7.13
CA VAL A 622 17.57 -37.92 -6.83
C VAL A 622 17.91 -38.99 -7.87
N LYS A 623 18.39 -40.16 -7.41
CA LYS A 623 18.58 -41.33 -8.28
C LYS A 623 17.23 -41.94 -8.65
N LEU A 624 17.09 -42.27 -9.93
CA LEU A 624 16.00 -43.00 -10.54
C LEU A 624 16.54 -44.27 -11.21
N GLU A 625 15.75 -45.33 -11.28
CA GLU A 625 16.14 -46.58 -11.93
C GLU A 625 15.03 -47.13 -12.83
N VAL A 626 15.38 -47.41 -14.10
CA VAL A 626 14.51 -48.09 -15.06
C VAL A 626 15.07 -49.49 -15.23
N ALA A 627 14.51 -50.45 -14.49
CA ALA A 627 15.02 -51.81 -14.42
C ALA A 627 14.34 -52.71 -15.46
N ALA A 628 15.13 -53.44 -16.26
CA ALA A 628 14.59 -54.50 -17.11
C ALA A 628 13.86 -55.52 -16.24
N GLY A 629 12.59 -55.80 -16.54
CA GLY A 629 11.85 -56.86 -15.85
C GLY A 629 12.52 -58.21 -16.08
N ASP A 630 12.71 -58.98 -15.01
CA ASP A 630 13.35 -60.30 -15.07
C ASP A 630 12.65 -61.17 -16.12
N SER A 631 13.41 -61.58 -17.14
CA SER A 631 12.90 -62.46 -18.18
C SER A 631 12.67 -63.84 -17.59
N ALA A 632 11.40 -64.17 -17.32
CA ALA A 632 11.01 -65.43 -16.72
C ALA A 632 11.66 -66.62 -17.45
N PRO A 633 12.33 -67.54 -16.74
CA PRO A 633 13.13 -68.58 -17.37
C PRO A 633 12.26 -69.46 -18.27
N SER A 634 12.69 -69.64 -19.53
CA SER A 634 11.95 -70.41 -20.51
C SER A 634 11.67 -71.83 -20.00
N PRO A 635 10.43 -72.35 -20.14
CA PRO A 635 10.11 -73.71 -19.70
C PRO A 635 10.97 -74.71 -20.46
N SER A 636 11.71 -75.53 -19.72
CA SER A 636 12.52 -76.61 -20.31
C SER A 636 11.62 -77.61 -21.04
N PRO A 637 12.04 -78.15 -22.20
CA PRO A 637 11.22 -79.09 -22.96
C PRO A 637 11.01 -80.38 -22.17
N SER A 638 9.75 -80.76 -21.96
CA SER A 638 9.39 -82.02 -21.32
C SER A 638 9.95 -83.23 -22.09
N PRO A 639 10.50 -84.25 -21.41
CA PRO A 639 10.97 -85.45 -22.08
C PRO A 639 9.81 -86.26 -22.64
N SER A 640 9.97 -86.78 -23.85
CA SER A 640 9.00 -87.68 -24.48
C SER A 640 8.87 -89.00 -23.68
N ALA A 641 7.65 -89.39 -23.36
CA ALA A 641 7.32 -90.75 -22.98
C ALA A 641 6.62 -91.45 -24.16
N SER A 642 7.00 -92.70 -24.44
CA SER A 642 6.38 -93.56 -25.47
C SER A 642 5.45 -94.60 -24.84
N SER A 643 4.62 -95.20 -25.70
CA SER A 643 3.65 -96.29 -25.43
C SER A 643 2.34 -95.87 -24.75
#